data_AF-A0A939HS71-F1
#
_entry.id   AF-A0A939HS71-F1
#
_cell.length_a   1.000
_cell.length_b   1.000
_cell.length_c   1.000
_cell.angle_alpha   90.00
_cell.angle_beta   90.00
_cell.angle_gamma   90.00
#
_symmetry.space_group_name_H-M   'P 1'
#
loop_
_entity.id
_entity.type
_entity.pdbx_description
1 polymer ?
#
loop_
_entity_poly.entity_id
_entity_poly.type
_entity_poly.pdbx_seq_one_letter_code
_entity_poly.pdbx_strand_id
1 'polypeptide(L)'
;MSDFYKRKLYALLRSGNFSGQLQCLPESDHLSAWWSAWESASDSSRLHLSEAIASSSDRVNLEGRGHAAGQNHTIIKHPISGQSQEIDPSVPGLQTAIHDILTETDPEKVFWWFWRFYPEIIAHNNSHALLKPAHHIIPDCPEYSYRATVSAITGALFPKEWRSGDNREHPYLLLFTFSPVQEFIQASRKFLDFWAGSYMLHYLGAKICWHIAETYGPDAVITPSLWSQEIIDALIVRKFSDHVPFQNAFSNYSNGTPVDRFNSGTSTSLSTAGFPNVITALVPGQKAAESLGQDLGKGLRKEWQSIAQEVRKHVKSKVMAWAQEQKNTDNFLKKWYNESSDDVREQIEIELKKLRQGGCWEWNQLWSAQIENTWQSYWTAVPLGNPDQALQIDSPFPQAWKENTEKIAPSRSDRPTPTEAEEHAYNTLNVGTWWGNVQARTGQLIQSVKNTRTWQIAVAPGERSTLSGQFTALHPFLNYDKFREGAGMPARSMAIFWRVMADVYPGLFNGSEKLNALELTKRMAWQYGGVAPSLGIEVKKEAASDALLDEEDRRAIGDSKVQITPDLYYERLIRFPNLSSIAAAKFAGENLDLVRNYWRNLAKLIRDQLPAYKKAFGSRTRGRPFQITKTDSIINPTGDNGKDYNGVMFSSKWLAEDMGLEGQEVNILRSLVEQAHKNSGFGDGESADWWAIVLADGDGMGKYVSGSKLKQYKDYIIAEQVSEESRNAEGWNELLATRKRMGPATHVGLNRALLDFSNRLVPYLTEKRFCGKVVYSGGDDVMAVLPLGDLPEFLRSLRAAWSGSKDPAGEFRSQGGYWYPKEDLEGLQKDRPYFTMGEGATISMGIVIAYKSVPLPTVLENLWVAEKERAKKIPGKDGLCFRVIYGGGNVLEALMKGVLLEHWWNFMQAVTDPEKQLDLSPLLYRLGEDLPRHGDVTENLLLFRQAAMVILDRSETGQNLDPATREALLIWLEEWDRWAWGNRENLGCNAEDLGKLLRFSAFWTDKMVQQHKWR
;
A
#
# COMPACT_ATOMS: atom_id res chain seq x y z
N MET A 1 34.62 -17.26 18.53
CA MET A 1 33.56 -16.33 18.09
C MET A 1 32.40 -17.15 17.56
N SER A 2 31.15 -16.69 17.68
CA SER A 2 29.99 -17.42 17.14
C SER A 2 30.09 -17.42 15.61
N ASP A 3 30.15 -18.60 14.99
CA ASP A 3 30.17 -18.75 13.52
C ASP A 3 28.75 -18.64 12.91
N PHE A 4 27.75 -18.15 13.66
CA PHE A 4 26.36 -18.04 13.21
C PHE A 4 26.21 -17.35 11.85
N TYR A 5 26.64 -16.10 11.73
CA TYR A 5 26.53 -15.37 10.46
C TYR A 5 27.45 -15.94 9.38
N LYS A 6 28.56 -16.58 9.73
CA LYS A 6 29.41 -17.29 8.75
C LYS A 6 28.68 -18.49 8.14
N ARG A 7 28.00 -19.31 8.94
CA ARG A 7 27.16 -20.43 8.48
C ARG A 7 26.04 -19.95 7.58
N LYS A 8 25.37 -18.86 7.98
CA LYS A 8 24.28 -18.25 7.19
C LYS A 8 24.78 -17.66 5.88
N LEU A 9 25.91 -16.96 5.89
CA LEU A 9 26.55 -16.39 4.70
C LEU A 9 27.00 -17.50 3.75
N TYR A 10 27.58 -18.58 4.27
CA TYR A 10 27.95 -19.76 3.49
C TYR A 10 26.72 -20.40 2.83
N ALA A 11 25.61 -20.57 3.57
CA ALA A 11 24.35 -21.08 3.05
C ALA A 11 23.72 -20.16 1.98
N LEU A 12 23.81 -18.83 2.16
CA LEU A 12 23.29 -17.83 1.24
C LEU A 12 24.07 -17.79 -0.08
N LEU A 13 25.40 -17.87 -0.03
CA LEU A 13 26.26 -17.71 -1.22
C LEU A 13 26.61 -19.03 -1.93
N ARG A 14 26.42 -20.17 -1.27
CA ARG A 14 26.85 -21.51 -1.72
C ARG A 14 28.39 -21.65 -1.77
N SER A 15 28.87 -22.84 -1.45
CA SER A 15 30.26 -23.24 -1.18
C SER A 15 31.38 -22.84 -2.19
N GLY A 16 31.08 -22.41 -3.42
CA GLY A 16 32.09 -22.33 -4.50
C GLY A 16 32.56 -20.94 -4.96
N ASN A 17 31.72 -19.90 -4.91
CA ASN A 17 31.99 -18.68 -5.69
C ASN A 17 32.81 -17.61 -4.97
N PHE A 18 32.70 -17.54 -3.64
CA PHE A 18 33.33 -16.50 -2.81
C PHE A 18 34.19 -17.05 -1.66
N SER A 19 34.32 -18.39 -1.58
CA SER A 19 35.19 -19.04 -0.59
C SER A 19 36.63 -18.56 -0.82
N GLY A 20 37.27 -18.03 0.22
CA GLY A 20 38.63 -17.47 0.11
C GLY A 20 38.75 -16.05 -0.40
N GLN A 21 37.70 -15.49 -1.01
CA GLN A 21 37.69 -14.09 -1.46
C GLN A 21 37.22 -13.13 -0.36
N LEU A 22 36.42 -13.62 0.59
CA LEU A 22 35.88 -12.83 1.69
C LEU A 22 36.77 -12.96 2.93
N GLN A 23 37.23 -11.84 3.48
CA GLN A 23 38.12 -11.87 4.65
C GLN A 23 37.47 -12.49 5.90
N CYS A 24 36.15 -12.30 6.09
CA CYS A 24 35.39 -12.93 7.18
C CYS A 24 35.11 -14.43 6.98
N LEU A 25 35.32 -14.95 5.76
CA LEU A 25 35.20 -16.35 5.37
C LEU A 25 36.49 -16.81 4.68
N PRO A 26 37.60 -16.96 5.43
CA PRO A 26 38.86 -17.44 4.86
C PRO A 26 38.68 -18.81 4.20
N GLU A 27 39.54 -19.15 3.24
CA GLU A 27 39.66 -20.53 2.71
C GLU A 27 39.88 -21.45 3.91
N SER A 28 38.80 -22.05 4.39
CA SER A 28 38.83 -22.88 5.57
C SER A 28 38.16 -24.18 5.21
N ASP A 29 38.99 -25.21 5.09
CA ASP A 29 38.57 -26.60 5.07
C ASP A 29 37.56 -26.89 6.18
N HIS A 30 37.58 -26.15 7.29
CA HIS A 30 36.69 -26.32 8.43
C HIS A 30 35.20 -25.99 8.21
N LEU A 31 34.81 -24.91 7.51
CA LEU A 31 33.37 -24.61 7.29
C LEU A 31 32.78 -25.50 6.19
N SER A 32 33.56 -25.75 5.14
CA SER A 32 33.21 -26.71 4.09
C SER A 32 33.12 -28.13 4.66
N ALA A 33 34.10 -28.54 5.47
CA ALA A 33 34.06 -29.81 6.20
C ALA A 33 32.94 -29.83 7.23
N TRP A 34 32.62 -28.74 7.95
CA TRP A 34 31.46 -28.69 8.85
C TRP A 34 30.17 -28.94 8.08
N TRP A 35 29.95 -28.22 6.98
CA TRP A 35 28.78 -28.39 6.14
C TRP A 35 28.68 -29.81 5.55
N SER A 36 29.82 -30.46 5.30
CA SER A 36 29.93 -31.84 4.80
C SER A 36 29.91 -32.94 5.89
N ALA A 37 30.39 -32.68 7.10
CA ALA A 37 30.64 -33.69 8.16
C ALA A 37 29.40 -34.02 9.00
N TRP A 38 28.35 -33.19 8.94
CA TRP A 38 27.06 -33.50 9.56
C TRP A 38 26.18 -34.44 8.69
N GLU A 39 26.79 -35.06 7.67
CA GLU A 39 26.28 -36.16 6.86
C GLU A 39 26.94 -37.48 7.31
N SER A 40 26.22 -38.38 7.99
CA SER A 40 26.62 -39.80 7.97
C SER A 40 25.43 -40.75 8.11
N ALA A 41 24.99 -41.28 6.97
CA ALA A 41 24.54 -42.67 6.81
C ALA A 41 24.43 -42.97 5.30
N SER A 42 25.53 -43.46 4.71
CA SER A 42 25.54 -44.35 3.53
C SER A 42 24.62 -44.03 2.34
N ASP A 43 24.80 -42.94 1.62
CA ASP A 43 24.65 -42.97 0.15
C ASP A 43 25.27 -41.75 -0.54
N SER A 44 25.53 -41.91 -1.84
CA SER A 44 26.39 -41.10 -2.69
C SER A 44 25.71 -39.91 -3.39
N SER A 45 24.49 -39.53 -2.99
CA SER A 45 23.74 -38.37 -3.52
C SER A 45 23.69 -37.20 -2.51
N ARG A 46 24.78 -36.44 -2.47
CA ARG A 46 25.10 -35.32 -1.57
C ARG A 46 24.12 -34.12 -1.66
N LEU A 47 23.09 -34.07 -0.82
CA LEU A 47 22.26 -32.87 -0.59
C LEU A 47 22.26 -32.52 0.91
N HIS A 48 22.68 -31.31 1.25
CA HIS A 48 22.77 -30.83 2.63
C HIS A 48 21.38 -30.64 3.25
N LEU A 49 21.14 -31.04 4.51
CA LEU A 49 19.80 -31.06 5.13
C LEU A 49 18.99 -29.76 4.97
N SER A 50 19.61 -28.58 5.19
CA SER A 50 18.92 -27.29 4.99
C SER A 50 18.48 -27.08 3.53
N GLU A 51 19.32 -27.49 2.57
CA GLU A 51 18.98 -27.47 1.15
C GLU A 51 17.91 -28.50 0.81
N ALA A 52 17.99 -29.70 1.39
CA ALA A 52 16.98 -30.74 1.20
C ALA A 52 15.60 -30.29 1.70
N ILE A 53 15.52 -29.71 2.90
CA ILE A 53 14.26 -29.18 3.47
C ILE A 53 13.71 -28.05 2.59
N ALA A 54 14.55 -27.06 2.24
CA ALA A 54 14.11 -25.97 1.37
C ALA A 54 13.67 -26.49 -0.01
N SER A 55 14.42 -27.45 -0.56
CA SER A 55 14.15 -28.10 -1.84
C SER A 55 12.81 -28.80 -1.82
N SER A 56 12.55 -29.71 -0.89
CA SER A 56 11.27 -30.44 -0.85
C SER A 56 10.05 -29.55 -0.55
N SER A 57 10.28 -28.37 -0.01
CA SER A 57 9.22 -27.38 0.19
C SER A 57 8.78 -26.71 -1.11
N ASP A 58 9.71 -26.42 -2.02
CA ASP A 58 9.45 -25.67 -3.26
C ASP A 58 9.65 -26.48 -4.56
N ARG A 59 10.24 -27.67 -4.48
CA ARG A 59 10.65 -28.52 -5.61
C ARG A 59 10.06 -29.91 -5.45
N VAL A 60 9.95 -30.59 -6.59
CA VAL A 60 9.58 -32.00 -6.69
C VAL A 60 10.89 -32.79 -6.74
N ASN A 61 10.99 -33.86 -5.95
CA ASN A 61 12.19 -34.66 -5.79
C ASN A 61 12.38 -35.64 -6.97
N LEU A 62 12.59 -35.08 -8.16
CA LEU A 62 12.81 -35.83 -9.40
C LEU A 62 14.26 -35.71 -9.86
N GLU A 63 14.73 -36.75 -10.53
CA GLU A 63 16.04 -36.71 -11.18
C GLU A 63 15.97 -35.88 -12.46
N GLY A 64 16.86 -34.91 -12.56
CA GLY A 64 17.01 -34.09 -13.76
C GLY A 64 17.96 -34.72 -14.76
N ARG A 65 17.79 -34.39 -16.04
CA ARG A 65 18.86 -34.59 -17.02
C ARG A 65 20.01 -33.66 -16.65
N GLY A 66 21.23 -34.21 -16.54
CA GLY A 66 22.43 -33.40 -16.35
C GLY A 66 22.52 -32.30 -17.42
N HIS A 67 23.04 -31.12 -17.06
CA HIS A 67 23.10 -29.97 -17.96
C HIS A 67 23.68 -30.33 -19.33
N ALA A 68 22.91 -30.11 -20.39
CA ALA A 68 23.48 -30.01 -21.74
C ALA A 68 24.31 -28.72 -21.80
N ALA A 69 25.64 -28.86 -21.84
CA ALA A 69 26.53 -27.73 -22.06
C ALA A 69 26.19 -27.05 -23.41
N GLY A 70 25.84 -25.76 -23.38
CA GLY A 70 25.62 -24.95 -24.60
C GLY A 70 24.20 -24.42 -24.85
N GLN A 71 23.26 -24.49 -23.89
CA GLN A 71 21.98 -23.78 -24.03
C GLN A 71 22.14 -22.29 -23.72
N ASN A 72 21.84 -21.43 -24.71
CA ASN A 72 21.94 -19.97 -24.59
C ASN A 72 20.77 -19.32 -23.83
N HIS A 73 19.72 -20.06 -23.48
CA HIS A 73 18.52 -19.53 -22.82
C HIS A 73 18.00 -20.51 -21.77
N THR A 74 17.41 -19.98 -20.68
CA THR A 74 16.76 -20.75 -19.61
C THR A 74 15.28 -20.40 -19.55
N ILE A 75 14.41 -21.41 -19.48
CA ILE A 75 12.98 -21.21 -19.29
C ILE A 75 12.71 -21.02 -17.80
N ILE A 76 11.88 -20.02 -17.47
CA ILE A 76 11.34 -19.80 -16.14
C ILE A 76 9.81 -19.86 -16.14
N LYS A 77 9.26 -20.03 -14.95
CA LYS A 77 7.82 -20.10 -14.67
C LYS A 77 7.44 -19.06 -13.63
N HIS A 78 6.31 -18.41 -13.80
CA HIS A 78 5.79 -17.51 -12.78
C HIS A 78 5.35 -18.31 -11.53
N PRO A 79 5.78 -17.96 -10.30
CA PRO A 79 5.50 -18.75 -9.09
C PRO A 79 4.01 -18.99 -8.83
N ILE A 80 3.15 -18.03 -9.21
CA ILE A 80 1.70 -18.09 -9.03
C ILE A 80 1.00 -18.65 -10.28
N SER A 81 1.02 -17.92 -11.40
CA SER A 81 0.26 -18.25 -12.61
C SER A 81 0.86 -19.37 -13.47
N GLY A 82 2.11 -19.79 -13.24
CA GLY A 82 2.80 -20.78 -14.10
C GLY A 82 3.10 -20.31 -15.52
N GLN A 83 2.93 -19.01 -15.81
CA GLN A 83 3.27 -18.43 -17.11
C GLN A 83 4.77 -18.60 -17.40
N SER A 84 5.11 -18.92 -18.66
CA SER A 84 6.50 -19.14 -19.08
C SER A 84 7.12 -17.89 -19.70
N GLN A 85 8.43 -17.75 -19.52
CA GLN A 85 9.27 -16.90 -20.36
C GLN A 85 10.69 -17.45 -20.43
N GLU A 86 11.43 -17.04 -21.46
CA GLU A 86 12.86 -17.32 -21.59
C GLU A 86 13.67 -16.16 -21.02
N ILE A 87 14.78 -16.50 -20.37
CA ILE A 87 15.75 -15.54 -19.86
C ILE A 87 17.16 -15.91 -20.31
N ASP A 88 18.02 -14.90 -20.42
CA ASP A 88 19.48 -15.08 -20.56
C ASP A 88 20.08 -15.41 -19.18
N PRO A 89 20.64 -16.62 -18.98
CA PRO A 89 21.23 -17.02 -17.71
C PRO A 89 22.63 -16.41 -17.45
N SER A 90 23.19 -15.66 -18.40
CA SER A 90 24.54 -15.11 -18.28
C SER A 90 24.63 -14.13 -17.10
N VAL A 91 25.63 -14.32 -16.25
CA VAL A 91 25.93 -13.41 -15.13
C VAL A 91 27.32 -12.83 -15.38
N PRO A 92 27.43 -11.52 -15.67
CA PRO A 92 28.73 -10.85 -15.81
C PRO A 92 29.57 -10.93 -14.52
N GLY A 93 30.89 -10.75 -14.65
CA GLY A 93 31.83 -10.89 -13.54
C GLY A 93 31.56 -9.93 -12.36
N LEU A 94 31.36 -10.48 -11.15
CA LEU A 94 30.99 -9.71 -9.94
C LEU A 94 32.14 -8.99 -9.25
N GLN A 95 33.39 -9.36 -9.55
CA GLN A 95 34.54 -9.02 -8.71
C GLN A 95 34.79 -7.52 -8.55
N THR A 96 34.53 -6.72 -9.59
CA THR A 96 34.72 -5.26 -9.53
C THR A 96 33.65 -4.56 -8.69
N ALA A 97 32.43 -5.11 -8.62
CA ALA A 97 31.28 -4.48 -7.96
C ALA A 97 31.24 -4.67 -6.43
N ILE A 98 31.94 -5.69 -5.92
CA ILE A 98 31.89 -6.06 -4.50
C ILE A 98 33.20 -5.78 -3.76
N HIS A 99 34.19 -5.13 -4.41
CA HIS A 99 35.54 -4.95 -3.87
C HIS A 99 35.55 -4.38 -2.44
N ASP A 100 34.70 -3.37 -2.18
CA ASP A 100 34.61 -2.68 -0.90
C ASP A 100 34.16 -3.59 0.26
N ILE A 101 33.33 -4.61 0.00
CA ILE A 101 32.83 -5.52 1.05
C ILE A 101 33.75 -6.72 1.28
N LEU A 102 34.68 -7.03 0.35
CA LEU A 102 35.56 -8.20 0.46
C LEU A 102 36.52 -8.13 1.65
N THR A 103 36.92 -6.92 2.04
CA THR A 103 37.86 -6.66 3.14
C THR A 103 37.18 -6.52 4.51
N GLU A 104 35.84 -6.59 4.57
CA GLU A 104 35.12 -6.53 5.84
C GLU A 104 35.31 -7.84 6.63
N THR A 105 35.67 -7.70 7.90
CA THR A 105 35.99 -8.80 8.82
C THR A 105 34.78 -9.24 9.65
N ASP A 106 33.79 -8.37 9.83
CA ASP A 106 32.57 -8.67 10.58
C ASP A 106 31.57 -9.48 9.72
N PRO A 107 31.36 -10.78 10.01
CA PRO A 107 30.46 -11.61 9.22
C PRO A 107 28.99 -11.16 9.30
N GLU A 108 28.57 -10.43 10.34
CA GLU A 108 27.20 -9.88 10.37
C GLU A 108 27.05 -8.82 9.27
N LYS A 109 27.95 -7.84 9.21
CA LYS A 109 27.89 -6.78 8.19
C LYS A 109 27.94 -7.35 6.78
N VAL A 110 28.85 -8.31 6.53
CA VAL A 110 28.95 -8.98 5.24
C VAL A 110 27.67 -9.72 4.90
N PHE A 111 27.08 -10.46 5.85
CA PHE A 111 25.81 -11.14 5.67
C PHE A 111 24.67 -10.18 5.30
N TRP A 112 24.49 -9.10 6.05
CA TRP A 112 23.45 -8.10 5.79
C TRP A 112 23.66 -7.41 4.43
N TRP A 113 24.90 -7.11 4.07
CA TRP A 113 25.24 -6.47 2.79
C TRP A 113 24.94 -7.40 1.61
N PHE A 114 25.40 -8.66 1.65
CA PHE A 114 25.09 -9.64 0.60
C PHE A 114 23.61 -9.95 0.53
N TRP A 115 22.94 -10.11 1.67
CA TRP A 115 21.49 -10.29 1.69
C TRP A 115 20.79 -9.11 1.00
N ARG A 116 21.16 -7.86 1.28
CA ARG A 116 20.45 -6.71 0.68
C ARG A 116 20.81 -6.44 -0.79
N PHE A 117 22.11 -6.36 -1.11
CA PHE A 117 22.57 -5.77 -2.38
C PHE A 117 22.96 -6.78 -3.44
N TYR A 118 23.34 -8.00 -3.06
CA TYR A 118 23.80 -9.00 -4.03
C TYR A 118 22.83 -9.18 -5.21
N PRO A 119 21.50 -9.31 -5.00
CA PRO A 119 20.57 -9.48 -6.11
C PRO A 119 20.40 -8.23 -6.97
N GLU A 120 20.45 -7.02 -6.40
CA GLU A 120 20.33 -5.78 -7.17
C GLU A 120 21.59 -5.51 -8.01
N ILE A 121 22.78 -5.86 -7.50
CA ILE A 121 24.05 -5.69 -8.23
C ILE A 121 24.09 -6.58 -9.47
N ILE A 122 23.70 -7.85 -9.32
CA ILE A 122 23.63 -8.77 -10.47
C ILE A 122 22.56 -8.31 -11.47
N ALA A 123 21.44 -7.76 -10.97
CA ALA A 123 20.34 -7.25 -11.78
C ALA A 123 20.72 -5.99 -12.58
N HIS A 124 21.59 -5.14 -12.03
CA HIS A 124 22.07 -3.94 -12.69
C HIS A 124 22.87 -4.26 -13.97
N ASN A 125 23.55 -5.42 -14.00
CA ASN A 125 24.30 -5.87 -15.18
C ASN A 125 23.44 -6.70 -16.13
N ASN A 126 22.55 -7.54 -15.59
CA ASN A 126 21.57 -8.30 -16.36
C ASN A 126 20.26 -8.38 -15.56
N SER A 127 19.20 -7.71 -16.01
CA SER A 127 17.93 -7.63 -15.29
C SER A 127 17.26 -9.01 -15.09
N HIS A 128 17.58 -9.99 -15.93
CA HIS A 128 17.12 -11.37 -15.78
C HIS A 128 17.69 -12.09 -14.55
N ALA A 129 18.76 -11.57 -13.94
CA ALA A 129 19.39 -12.19 -12.78
C ALA A 129 18.44 -12.31 -11.57
N LEU A 130 17.46 -11.41 -11.42
CA LEU A 130 16.41 -11.51 -10.39
C LEU A 130 15.45 -12.68 -10.59
N LEU A 131 15.41 -13.24 -11.80
CA LEU A 131 14.51 -14.31 -12.21
C LEU A 131 15.23 -15.64 -12.43
N LYS A 132 16.57 -15.66 -12.31
CA LYS A 132 17.36 -16.88 -12.48
C LYS A 132 16.82 -17.98 -11.57
N PRO A 133 16.36 -19.12 -12.12
CA PRO A 133 15.68 -20.13 -11.34
C PRO A 133 16.67 -20.93 -10.50
N ALA A 134 16.25 -21.32 -9.30
CA ALA A 134 17.02 -22.18 -8.42
C ALA A 134 17.07 -23.64 -8.90
N HIS A 135 16.15 -24.03 -9.79
CA HIS A 135 15.94 -25.38 -10.28
C HIS A 135 15.45 -25.38 -11.73
N HIS A 136 15.86 -26.35 -12.55
CA HIS A 136 15.54 -26.36 -13.98
C HIS A 136 14.27 -27.13 -14.34
N ILE A 137 13.89 -28.12 -13.51
CA ILE A 137 12.64 -28.88 -13.72
C ILE A 137 11.43 -28.04 -13.33
N ILE A 138 11.51 -27.31 -12.22
CA ILE A 138 10.47 -26.41 -11.72
C ILE A 138 11.12 -25.04 -11.53
N PRO A 139 11.22 -24.23 -12.61
CA PRO A 139 11.97 -22.99 -12.60
C PRO A 139 11.10 -21.81 -12.17
N ASP A 140 10.39 -21.96 -11.04
CA ASP A 140 9.42 -20.97 -10.55
C ASP A 140 9.85 -20.20 -9.30
N CYS A 141 11.03 -20.56 -8.77
CA CYS A 141 11.64 -19.96 -7.62
C CYS A 141 12.97 -19.29 -8.03
N PRO A 142 13.13 -17.97 -7.85
CA PRO A 142 14.42 -17.31 -8.00
C PRO A 142 15.50 -17.91 -7.08
N GLU A 143 16.73 -18.03 -7.58
CA GLU A 143 17.87 -18.62 -6.86
C GLU A 143 18.11 -17.93 -5.53
N TYR A 144 18.07 -16.60 -5.51
CA TYR A 144 18.28 -15.84 -4.29
C TYR A 144 17.20 -16.10 -3.21
N SER A 145 15.92 -16.17 -3.59
CA SER A 145 14.82 -16.46 -2.64
C SER A 145 14.96 -17.86 -2.03
N TYR A 146 15.36 -18.84 -2.85
CA TYR A 146 15.70 -20.18 -2.38
C TYR A 146 16.87 -20.13 -1.39
N ARG A 147 17.97 -19.45 -1.74
CA ARG A 147 19.16 -19.34 -0.90
C ARG A 147 18.90 -18.64 0.43
N ALA A 148 18.06 -17.61 0.44
CA ALA A 148 17.62 -16.95 1.66
C ALA A 148 16.86 -17.92 2.59
N THR A 149 16.00 -18.78 2.03
CA THR A 149 15.29 -19.82 2.79
C THR A 149 16.25 -20.86 3.38
N VAL A 150 17.24 -21.32 2.60
CA VAL A 150 18.29 -22.24 3.08
C VAL A 150 19.09 -21.59 4.23
N SER A 151 19.41 -20.30 4.11
CA SER A 151 20.10 -19.53 5.15
C SER A 151 19.26 -19.41 6.42
N ALA A 152 17.96 -19.17 6.30
CA ALA A 152 17.03 -19.09 7.41
C ALA A 152 16.92 -20.44 8.16
N ILE A 153 16.75 -21.55 7.43
CA ILE A 153 16.72 -22.91 8.01
C ILE A 153 18.04 -23.22 8.71
N THR A 154 19.17 -22.86 8.11
CA THR A 154 20.49 -23.02 8.72
C THR A 154 20.62 -22.22 10.02
N GLY A 155 20.10 -20.99 10.06
CA GLY A 155 20.06 -20.19 11.28
C GLY A 155 19.19 -20.80 12.39
N ALA A 156 18.08 -21.46 12.03
CA ALA A 156 17.18 -22.13 12.97
C ALA A 156 17.74 -23.46 13.49
N LEU A 157 18.48 -24.21 12.67
CA LEU A 157 19.13 -25.47 13.08
C LEU A 157 20.36 -25.21 13.96
N PHE A 158 21.08 -24.12 13.70
CA PHE A 158 22.38 -23.81 14.32
C PHE A 158 22.41 -22.37 14.88
N PRO A 159 21.64 -22.07 15.95
CA PRO A 159 21.49 -20.71 16.49
C PRO A 159 22.80 -20.11 17.03
N LYS A 160 22.75 -18.85 17.48
CA LYS A 160 23.93 -18.09 17.94
C LYS A 160 24.65 -18.77 19.11
N GLU A 161 23.90 -19.44 19.96
CA GLU A 161 24.35 -20.17 21.15
C GLU A 161 24.99 -21.51 20.79
N TRP A 162 24.61 -22.11 19.66
CA TRP A 162 25.07 -23.44 19.24
C TRP A 162 26.59 -23.49 19.02
N ARG A 163 27.19 -24.61 19.44
CA ARG A 163 28.61 -24.93 19.32
C ARG A 163 28.80 -26.29 18.65
N SER A 164 29.98 -26.50 18.06
CA SER A 164 30.32 -27.78 17.43
C SER A 164 30.29 -28.91 18.47
N GLY A 165 29.47 -29.93 18.22
CA GLY A 165 29.21 -31.03 19.16
C GLY A 165 27.84 -30.99 19.84
N ASP A 166 27.15 -29.84 19.81
CA ASP A 166 25.77 -29.73 20.30
C ASP A 166 24.80 -30.40 19.31
N ASN A 167 23.70 -30.95 19.84
CA ASN A 167 22.59 -31.39 19.01
C ASN A 167 21.99 -30.21 18.24
N ARG A 168 21.46 -30.50 17.05
CA ARG A 168 20.72 -29.51 16.24
C ARG A 168 19.45 -29.10 16.96
N GLU A 169 19.11 -27.82 16.86
CA GLU A 169 17.78 -27.35 17.28
C GLU A 169 16.72 -27.73 16.24
N HIS A 170 15.48 -27.88 16.69
CA HIS A 170 14.35 -28.19 15.81
C HIS A 170 13.70 -26.90 15.33
N PRO A 171 13.56 -26.62 14.01
CA PRO A 171 12.98 -25.36 13.56
C PRO A 171 11.47 -25.26 13.83
N TYR A 172 11.00 -24.07 14.21
CA TYR A 172 9.58 -23.73 14.39
C TYR A 172 9.19 -22.58 13.48
N LEU A 173 8.01 -22.69 12.86
CA LEU A 173 7.36 -21.57 12.16
C LEU A 173 6.46 -20.82 13.15
N LEU A 174 6.91 -19.63 13.55
CA LEU A 174 6.15 -18.71 14.40
C LEU A 174 5.32 -17.79 13.53
N LEU A 175 4.05 -17.58 13.87
CA LEU A 175 3.19 -16.53 13.34
C LEU A 175 2.83 -15.57 14.46
N PHE A 176 3.14 -14.30 14.26
CA PHE A 176 2.79 -13.19 15.15
C PHE A 176 1.79 -12.26 14.45
N THR A 177 0.83 -11.75 15.19
CA THR A 177 -0.13 -10.76 14.68
C THR A 177 -0.72 -9.91 15.80
N PHE A 178 -1.22 -8.73 15.48
CA PHE A 178 -1.82 -7.84 16.46
C PHE A 178 -3.10 -7.17 15.92
N SER A 179 -3.98 -6.75 16.84
CA SER A 179 -5.31 -6.17 16.55
C SER A 179 -5.66 -5.07 17.57
N PRO A 180 -6.60 -4.15 17.27
CA PRO A 180 -7.50 -4.07 16.11
C PRO A 180 -6.87 -3.41 14.89
N VAL A 181 -7.24 -3.83 13.67
CA VAL A 181 -6.69 -3.27 12.41
C VAL A 181 -7.71 -2.33 11.76
N GLN A 182 -8.87 -2.87 11.39
CA GLN A 182 -9.88 -2.11 10.64
C GLN A 182 -10.46 -0.98 11.48
N GLU A 183 -10.82 -1.25 12.73
CA GLU A 183 -11.40 -0.25 13.64
C GLU A 183 -10.41 0.90 13.91
N PHE A 184 -9.11 0.60 13.96
CA PHE A 184 -8.05 1.59 14.16
C PHE A 184 -7.87 2.52 12.95
N ILE A 185 -7.95 1.97 11.73
CA ILE A 185 -7.89 2.74 10.47
C ILE A 185 -9.17 3.55 10.27
N GLN A 186 -10.34 2.93 10.45
CA GLN A 186 -11.65 3.50 10.16
C GLN A 186 -12.06 4.64 11.11
N ALA A 187 -11.46 4.73 12.30
CA ALA A 187 -11.64 5.84 13.24
C ALA A 187 -11.04 7.17 12.72
N SER A 188 -11.58 7.70 11.62
CA SER A 188 -10.97 8.76 10.81
C SER A 188 -12.04 9.64 10.14
N ARG A 189 -11.87 10.97 10.17
CA ARG A 189 -12.75 11.94 9.47
C ARG A 189 -12.05 12.74 8.36
N LYS A 190 -10.72 12.74 8.36
CA LYS A 190 -9.85 13.36 7.34
C LYS A 190 -8.98 12.28 6.71
N PHE A 191 -8.50 12.49 5.47
CA PHE A 191 -7.52 11.59 4.85
C PHE A 191 -6.26 11.43 5.70
N LEU A 192 -5.81 12.51 6.36
CA LEU A 192 -4.69 12.47 7.29
C LEU A 192 -4.90 11.45 8.42
N ASP A 193 -6.11 11.36 8.99
CA ASP A 193 -6.39 10.43 10.09
C ASP A 193 -6.40 8.97 9.63
N PHE A 194 -6.88 8.75 8.41
CA PHE A 194 -6.95 7.45 7.78
C PHE A 194 -5.55 6.95 7.44
N TRP A 195 -4.77 7.79 6.75
CA TRP A 195 -3.37 7.54 6.45
C TRP A 195 -2.56 7.30 7.72
N ALA A 196 -2.72 8.13 8.75
CA ALA A 196 -1.96 7.98 9.98
C ALA A 196 -2.27 6.63 10.67
N GLY A 197 -3.51 6.15 10.57
CA GLY A 197 -3.90 4.84 11.10
C GLY A 197 -3.25 3.70 10.35
N SER A 198 -3.32 3.74 9.02
CA SER A 198 -2.69 2.74 8.17
C SER A 198 -1.17 2.76 8.28
N TYR A 199 -0.56 3.95 8.27
CA TYR A 199 0.88 4.12 8.39
C TYR A 199 1.40 3.65 9.76
N MET A 200 0.65 3.83 10.84
CA MET A 200 1.03 3.27 12.15
C MET A 200 1.00 1.75 12.17
N LEU A 201 0.06 1.10 11.50
CA LEU A 201 0.10 -0.36 11.36
C LEU A 201 1.33 -0.80 10.55
N HIS A 202 1.62 -0.13 9.44
CA HIS A 202 2.81 -0.38 8.63
C HIS A 202 4.11 -0.19 9.42
N TYR A 203 4.27 0.95 10.11
CA TYR A 203 5.46 1.26 10.89
C TYR A 203 5.67 0.26 12.04
N LEU A 204 4.61 -0.03 12.81
CA LEU A 204 4.71 -1.00 13.92
C LEU A 204 5.01 -2.41 13.39
N GLY A 205 4.38 -2.83 12.29
CA GLY A 205 4.69 -4.09 11.62
C GLY A 205 6.15 -4.17 11.16
N ALA A 206 6.67 -3.11 10.54
CA ALA A 206 8.07 -3.01 10.13
C ALA A 206 9.03 -3.06 11.33
N LYS A 207 8.71 -2.39 12.44
CA LYS A 207 9.52 -2.43 13.68
C LYS A 207 9.55 -3.80 14.34
N ILE A 208 8.43 -4.53 14.32
CA ILE A 208 8.37 -5.93 14.80
C ILE A 208 9.25 -6.81 13.92
N CYS A 209 9.10 -6.73 12.59
CA CYS A 209 9.95 -7.44 11.64
C CYS A 209 11.45 -7.11 11.83
N TRP A 210 11.75 -5.83 12.03
CA TRP A 210 13.11 -5.35 12.29
C TRP A 210 13.71 -5.98 13.55
N HIS A 211 12.94 -6.10 14.63
CA HIS A 211 13.39 -6.76 15.86
C HIS A 211 13.75 -8.23 15.65
N ILE A 212 12.95 -8.94 14.84
CA ILE A 212 13.25 -10.33 14.45
C ILE A 212 14.53 -10.37 13.60
N ALA A 213 14.67 -9.44 12.64
CA ALA A 213 15.84 -9.35 11.77
C ALA A 213 17.14 -9.08 12.56
N GLU A 214 17.10 -8.25 13.59
CA GLU A 214 18.27 -8.01 14.46
C GLU A 214 18.65 -9.24 15.28
N THR A 215 17.66 -10.05 15.68
CA THR A 215 17.87 -11.20 16.54
C THR A 215 18.34 -12.42 15.76
N TYR A 216 17.66 -12.76 14.67
CA TYR A 216 17.89 -14.01 13.89
C TYR A 216 18.43 -13.78 12.47
N GLY A 217 18.56 -12.53 12.02
CA GLY A 217 18.89 -12.16 10.64
C GLY A 217 17.64 -11.86 9.80
N PRO A 218 17.73 -10.96 8.80
CA PRO A 218 16.58 -10.49 8.01
C PRO A 218 15.89 -11.57 7.17
N ASP A 219 16.60 -12.62 6.78
CA ASP A 219 16.10 -13.82 6.09
C ASP A 219 15.26 -14.74 6.98
N ALA A 220 15.33 -14.62 8.32
CA ALA A 220 14.50 -15.41 9.23
C ALA A 220 13.01 -15.04 9.15
N VAL A 221 12.69 -13.83 8.66
CA VAL A 221 11.31 -13.41 8.41
C VAL A 221 10.89 -13.93 7.03
N ILE A 222 9.95 -14.88 7.03
CA ILE A 222 9.46 -15.52 5.80
C ILE A 222 8.36 -14.69 5.13
N THR A 223 7.45 -14.11 5.93
CA THR A 223 6.36 -13.25 5.46
C THR A 223 6.17 -12.10 6.45
N PRO A 224 6.12 -10.83 6.01
CA PRO A 224 6.41 -10.35 4.65
C PRO A 224 7.91 -10.46 4.30
N SER A 225 8.26 -10.38 3.01
CA SER A 225 9.66 -10.28 2.59
C SER A 225 10.23 -8.91 2.99
N LEU A 226 11.37 -8.90 3.69
CA LEU A 226 12.05 -7.66 4.07
C LEU A 226 12.97 -7.09 2.99
N TRP A 227 13.25 -7.87 1.94
CA TRP A 227 14.23 -7.51 0.92
C TRP A 227 13.72 -6.35 0.05
N SER A 228 14.57 -5.32 -0.13
CA SER A 228 14.32 -4.19 -1.02
C SER A 228 13.02 -3.40 -0.67
N GLN A 229 12.78 -3.26 0.64
CA GLN A 229 11.71 -2.44 1.24
C GLN A 229 12.27 -1.12 1.77
N GLU A 230 11.74 0.02 1.33
CA GLU A 230 12.34 1.33 1.66
C GLU A 230 12.41 1.61 3.17
N ILE A 231 11.38 1.23 3.94
CA ILE A 231 11.40 1.39 5.40
C ILE A 231 12.47 0.52 6.08
N ILE A 232 12.69 -0.70 5.58
CA ILE A 232 13.75 -1.58 6.09
C ILE A 232 15.12 -1.04 5.68
N ASP A 233 15.25 -0.55 4.45
CA ASP A 233 16.48 0.06 3.96
C ASP A 233 16.83 1.33 4.76
N ALA A 234 15.84 2.14 5.15
CA ALA A 234 16.06 3.28 6.04
C ALA A 234 16.60 2.83 7.41
N LEU A 235 16.08 1.73 7.97
CA LEU A 235 16.59 1.14 9.22
C LEU A 235 18.00 0.55 9.04
N ILE A 236 18.32 -0.05 7.88
CA ILE A 236 19.67 -0.52 7.52
C ILE A 236 20.65 0.64 7.46
N VAL A 237 20.28 1.74 6.77
CA VAL A 237 21.10 2.98 6.70
C VAL A 237 21.38 3.49 8.10
N ARG A 238 20.41 3.44 9.02
CA ARG A 238 20.64 3.84 10.40
C ARG A 238 21.53 2.89 11.19
N LYS A 239 21.34 1.58 11.03
CA LYS A 239 22.14 0.56 11.73
C LYS A 239 23.61 0.61 11.31
N PHE A 240 23.86 0.91 10.04
CA PHE A 240 25.20 0.93 9.44
C PHE A 240 25.58 2.32 8.91
N SER A 241 25.17 3.39 9.61
CA SER A 241 25.33 4.78 9.15
C SER A 241 26.78 5.15 8.84
N ASP A 242 27.73 4.59 9.58
CA ASP A 242 29.15 4.92 9.47
C ASP A 242 29.93 3.90 8.61
N HIS A 243 29.21 2.99 7.95
CA HIS A 243 29.82 1.92 7.15
C HIS A 243 29.86 2.28 5.67
N VAL A 244 31.06 2.61 5.18
CA VAL A 244 31.30 3.06 3.80
C VAL A 244 30.76 2.08 2.74
N PRO A 245 30.96 0.75 2.84
CA PRO A 245 30.37 -0.19 1.88
C PRO A 245 28.84 -0.14 1.75
N PHE A 246 28.09 0.14 2.83
CA PHE A 246 26.64 0.33 2.72
C PHE A 246 26.29 1.64 2.01
N GLN A 247 26.97 2.75 2.33
CA GLN A 247 26.75 4.05 1.69
C GLN A 247 27.04 3.99 0.18
N ASN A 248 28.16 3.39 -0.21
CA ASN A 248 28.54 3.19 -1.60
C ASN A 248 27.52 2.33 -2.35
N ALA A 249 27.05 1.24 -1.74
CA ALA A 249 26.08 0.35 -2.37
C ALA A 249 24.73 1.03 -2.65
N PHE A 250 24.20 1.80 -1.69
CA PHE A 250 22.97 2.58 -1.91
C PHE A 250 23.14 3.63 -3.02
N SER A 251 24.28 4.32 -3.03
CA SER A 251 24.58 5.35 -4.02
C SER A 251 24.70 4.77 -5.43
N ASN A 252 25.38 3.63 -5.58
CA ASN A 252 25.70 3.03 -6.88
C ASN A 252 24.56 2.17 -7.46
N TYR A 253 23.74 1.53 -6.60
CA TYR A 253 22.79 0.50 -7.05
C TYR A 253 21.33 0.79 -6.64
N SER A 254 21.06 1.91 -5.98
CA SER A 254 19.71 2.29 -5.56
C SER A 254 19.39 3.77 -5.76
N ASN A 255 20.21 4.51 -6.52
CA ASN A 255 20.04 5.94 -6.76
C ASN A 255 19.93 6.74 -5.44
N GLY A 256 20.82 6.46 -4.48
CA GLY A 256 20.87 7.10 -3.17
C GLY A 256 20.19 6.31 -2.05
N THR A 257 20.13 6.89 -0.85
CA THR A 257 19.41 6.26 0.27
C THR A 257 17.89 6.47 0.12
N PRO A 258 17.05 5.64 0.76
CA PRO A 258 15.60 5.90 0.80
C PRO A 258 15.24 7.28 1.35
N VAL A 259 16.02 7.79 2.31
CA VAL A 259 15.81 9.12 2.90
C VAL A 259 16.14 10.21 1.89
N ASP A 260 17.20 10.06 1.10
CA ASP A 260 17.55 11.01 0.04
C ASP A 260 16.44 11.09 -1.01
N ARG A 261 15.95 9.92 -1.47
CA ARG A 261 14.85 9.84 -2.46
C ARG A 261 13.54 10.40 -1.93
N PHE A 262 13.27 10.25 -0.63
CA PHE A 262 12.11 10.84 0.01
C PHE A 262 12.23 12.36 0.10
N ASN A 263 13.38 12.86 0.53
CA ASN A 263 13.64 14.29 0.66
C ASN A 263 13.67 15.02 -0.70
N SER A 264 14.09 14.34 -1.76
CA SER A 264 14.06 14.86 -3.14
C SER A 264 12.68 14.80 -3.79
N GLY A 265 11.69 14.13 -3.18
CA GLY A 265 10.36 13.91 -3.76
C GLY A 265 10.31 12.85 -4.87
N THR A 266 11.41 12.15 -5.11
CA THR A 266 11.50 11.07 -6.10
C THR A 266 10.69 9.84 -5.68
N SER A 267 10.67 9.53 -4.37
CA SER A 267 9.91 8.43 -3.78
C SER A 267 9.03 8.91 -2.63
N THR A 268 7.78 8.46 -2.58
CA THR A 268 6.86 8.65 -1.45
C THR A 268 6.72 7.37 -0.60
N SER A 269 7.51 6.33 -0.87
CA SER A 269 7.33 5.00 -0.27
C SER A 269 7.62 4.99 1.24
N LEU A 270 8.52 5.84 1.76
CA LEU A 270 8.70 6.02 3.21
C LEU A 270 7.46 6.57 3.94
N SER A 271 6.52 7.21 3.26
CA SER A 271 5.23 7.63 3.83
C SER A 271 4.05 6.78 3.34
N THR A 272 4.31 5.71 2.59
CA THR A 272 3.27 4.82 2.06
C THR A 272 3.16 3.55 2.90
N ALA A 273 1.95 3.23 3.35
CA ALA A 273 1.72 2.12 4.26
C ALA A 273 1.55 0.78 3.50
N GLY A 274 2.58 -0.07 3.53
CA GLY A 274 2.61 -1.35 2.80
C GLY A 274 2.91 -2.62 3.61
N PHE A 275 3.15 -2.53 4.92
CA PHE A 275 3.56 -3.69 5.74
C PHE A 275 2.34 -4.32 6.43
N PRO A 276 2.18 -5.66 6.40
CA PRO A 276 1.08 -6.34 7.05
C PRO A 276 1.26 -6.45 8.57
N ASN A 277 0.15 -6.71 9.26
CA ASN A 277 0.12 -7.03 10.69
C ASN A 277 0.20 -8.54 10.98
N VAL A 278 0.42 -9.38 9.96
CA VAL A 278 0.62 -10.83 10.07
C VAL A 278 2.04 -11.13 9.64
N ILE A 279 2.84 -11.65 10.56
CA ILE A 279 4.28 -11.85 10.39
C ILE A 279 4.58 -13.31 10.69
N THR A 280 5.31 -13.98 9.80
CA THR A 280 5.81 -15.35 10.03
C THR A 280 7.32 -15.37 10.02
N ALA A 281 7.92 -16.02 11.02
CA ALA A 281 9.36 -16.15 11.16
C ALA A 281 9.76 -17.59 11.51
N LEU A 282 10.93 -18.00 11.01
CA LEU A 282 11.53 -19.28 11.35
C LEU A 282 12.50 -19.10 12.53
N VAL A 283 12.31 -19.90 13.59
CA VAL A 283 13.03 -19.75 14.86
C VAL A 283 13.58 -21.08 15.39
N PRO A 284 14.64 -21.07 16.21
CA PRO A 284 15.29 -22.27 16.74
C PRO A 284 14.55 -22.83 17.97
N GLY A 285 13.88 -23.96 17.83
CA GLY A 285 13.29 -24.67 18.97
C GLY A 285 12.08 -23.98 19.61
N GLN A 286 11.43 -24.71 20.52
CA GLN A 286 10.22 -24.25 21.20
C GLN A 286 10.49 -23.04 22.12
N LYS A 287 11.57 -23.08 22.91
CA LYS A 287 11.89 -22.02 23.88
C LYS A 287 12.12 -20.66 23.21
N ALA A 288 12.80 -20.64 22.07
CA ALA A 288 13.01 -19.40 21.33
C ALA A 288 11.70 -18.87 20.74
N ALA A 289 10.83 -19.76 20.24
CA ALA A 289 9.51 -19.36 19.74
C ALA A 289 8.66 -18.72 20.84
N GLU A 290 8.64 -19.31 22.05
CA GLU A 290 7.91 -18.76 23.20
C GLU A 290 8.48 -17.41 23.65
N SER A 291 9.80 -17.29 23.78
CA SER A 291 10.47 -16.03 24.15
C SER A 291 10.17 -14.95 23.12
N LEU A 292 10.37 -15.24 21.83
CA LEU A 292 10.16 -14.27 20.76
C LEU A 292 8.70 -13.80 20.72
N GLY A 293 7.72 -14.71 20.78
CA GLY A 293 6.31 -14.34 20.78
C GLY A 293 5.94 -13.37 21.90
N GLN A 294 6.47 -13.59 23.11
CA GLN A 294 6.28 -12.69 24.26
C GLN A 294 7.00 -11.36 24.07
N ASP A 295 8.24 -11.38 23.59
CA ASP A 295 9.08 -10.20 23.42
C ASP A 295 8.55 -9.28 22.33
N LEU A 296 8.05 -9.81 21.21
CA LEU A 296 7.39 -9.03 20.16
C LEU A 296 6.14 -8.31 20.68
N GLY A 297 5.35 -8.98 21.53
CA GLY A 297 4.16 -8.37 22.17
C GLY A 297 4.53 -7.21 23.11
N LYS A 298 5.57 -7.38 23.92
CA LYS A 298 6.11 -6.32 24.79
C LYS A 298 6.70 -5.16 23.98
N GLY A 299 7.47 -5.49 22.93
CA GLY A 299 8.09 -4.54 22.02
C GLY A 299 7.06 -3.65 21.32
N LEU A 300 5.99 -4.25 20.79
CA LEU A 300 4.87 -3.53 20.18
C LEU A 300 4.26 -2.50 21.13
N ARG A 301 3.93 -2.91 22.36
CA ARG A 301 3.33 -2.02 23.38
C ARG A 301 4.28 -0.90 23.76
N LYS A 302 5.55 -1.22 23.98
CA LYS A 302 6.59 -0.26 24.35
C LYS A 302 6.79 0.81 23.26
N GLU A 303 6.85 0.40 21.99
CA GLU A 303 7.01 1.33 20.87
C GLU A 303 5.81 2.28 20.77
N TRP A 304 4.57 1.74 20.82
CA TRP A 304 3.36 2.55 20.79
C TRP A 304 3.28 3.54 21.98
N GLN A 305 3.61 3.08 23.17
CA GLN A 305 3.68 3.92 24.37
C GLN A 305 4.73 5.03 24.24
N SER A 306 5.89 4.72 23.66
CA SER A 306 6.96 5.70 23.43
C SER A 306 6.49 6.83 22.51
N ILE A 307 5.87 6.49 21.37
CA ILE A 307 5.28 7.47 20.43
C ILE A 307 4.25 8.34 21.15
N ALA A 308 3.35 7.72 21.90
CA ALA A 308 2.31 8.42 22.65
C ALA A 308 2.88 9.38 23.71
N GLN A 309 3.95 8.97 24.41
CA GLN A 309 4.63 9.80 25.39
C GLN A 309 5.29 11.03 24.77
N GLU A 310 5.93 10.87 23.60
CA GLU A 310 6.56 11.98 22.89
C GLU A 310 5.53 12.97 22.36
N VAL A 311 4.43 12.49 21.77
CA VAL A 311 3.30 13.36 21.37
C VAL A 311 2.76 14.14 22.58
N ARG A 312 2.50 13.45 23.70
CA ARG A 312 1.97 14.09 24.92
C ARG A 312 2.91 15.16 25.46
N LYS A 313 4.22 14.87 25.55
CA LYS A 313 5.24 15.83 25.99
C LYS A 313 5.30 17.03 25.05
N HIS A 314 5.27 16.80 23.75
CA HIS A 314 5.33 17.85 22.73
C HIS A 314 4.10 18.77 22.79
N VAL A 315 2.89 18.22 22.94
CA VAL A 315 1.69 19.03 23.11
C VAL A 315 1.78 19.88 24.37
N LYS A 316 2.17 19.28 25.50
CA LYS A 316 2.35 20.03 26.76
C LYS A 316 3.34 21.18 26.60
N SER A 317 4.54 20.92 26.08
CA SER A 317 5.58 21.95 25.96
C SER A 317 5.17 23.07 25.00
N LYS A 318 4.63 22.76 23.82
CA LYS A 318 4.28 23.76 22.80
C LYS A 318 3.08 24.60 23.21
N VAL A 319 2.05 24.01 23.80
CA VAL A 319 0.87 24.76 24.29
C VAL A 319 1.26 25.67 25.45
N MET A 320 2.12 25.21 26.37
CA MET A 320 2.64 26.05 27.45
C MET A 320 3.44 27.23 26.93
N ALA A 321 4.36 27.02 25.98
CA ALA A 321 5.14 28.09 25.36
C ALA A 321 4.23 29.11 24.65
N TRP A 322 3.25 28.63 23.87
CA TRP A 322 2.27 29.49 23.22
C TRP A 322 1.46 30.33 24.23
N ALA A 323 1.02 29.72 25.34
CA ALA A 323 0.22 30.38 26.37
C ALA A 323 1.02 31.40 27.21
N GLN A 324 2.35 31.30 27.26
CA GLN A 324 3.24 32.26 27.92
C GLN A 324 3.39 33.57 27.13
N GLU A 325 3.24 33.52 25.80
CA GLU A 325 3.32 34.71 24.95
C GLU A 325 2.01 35.52 25.01
N GLN A 326 2.07 36.68 25.66
CA GLN A 326 0.90 37.57 25.83
C GLN A 326 0.22 37.94 24.50
N LYS A 327 1.03 38.17 23.45
CA LYS A 327 0.55 38.49 22.10
C LYS A 327 -0.37 37.38 21.54
N ASN A 328 -0.05 36.12 21.81
CA ASN A 328 -0.83 34.98 21.32
C ASN A 328 -2.18 34.91 22.04
N THR A 329 -2.19 35.08 23.36
CA THR A 329 -3.43 35.08 24.15
C THR A 329 -4.34 36.25 23.80
N ASP A 330 -3.79 37.44 23.56
CA ASP A 330 -4.57 38.61 23.16
C ASP A 330 -5.20 38.44 21.79
N ASN A 331 -4.45 37.86 20.84
CA ASN A 331 -4.96 37.55 19.50
C ASN A 331 -6.04 36.46 19.54
N PHE A 332 -5.86 35.43 20.38
CA PHE A 332 -6.85 34.36 20.57
C PHE A 332 -8.19 34.92 21.08
N LEU A 333 -8.15 35.79 22.10
CA LEU A 333 -9.34 36.43 22.64
C LEU A 333 -10.05 37.28 21.58
N LYS A 334 -9.29 38.06 20.80
CA LYS A 334 -9.83 38.84 19.70
C LYS A 334 -10.49 37.98 18.62
N LYS A 335 -9.82 36.89 18.23
CA LYS A 335 -10.27 36.03 17.14
C LYS A 335 -11.55 35.26 17.50
N TRP A 336 -11.60 34.65 18.68
CA TRP A 336 -12.62 33.65 18.98
C TRP A 336 -13.79 34.17 19.83
N TYR A 337 -13.66 35.35 20.45
CA TYR A 337 -14.55 35.79 21.53
C TYR A 337 -14.78 37.31 21.60
N ASN A 338 -14.50 38.06 20.53
CA ASN A 338 -14.58 39.52 20.47
C ASN A 338 -15.94 40.14 20.89
N GLU A 339 -17.02 39.36 20.98
CA GLU A 339 -18.39 39.80 21.31
C GLU A 339 -18.94 39.19 22.62
N SER A 340 -18.09 38.62 23.47
CA SER A 340 -18.52 37.93 24.71
C SER A 340 -18.76 38.91 25.86
N SER A 341 -19.69 38.60 26.79
CA SER A 341 -19.84 39.35 28.04
C SER A 341 -18.55 39.29 28.88
N ASP A 342 -18.31 40.32 29.72
CA ASP A 342 -17.10 40.43 30.55
C ASP A 342 -16.84 39.16 31.40
N ASP A 343 -17.90 38.55 31.95
CA ASP A 343 -17.82 37.30 32.72
C ASP A 343 -17.26 36.10 31.91
N VAL A 344 -17.59 36.01 30.61
CA VAL A 344 -17.12 34.93 29.74
C VAL A 344 -15.65 35.13 29.39
N ARG A 345 -15.25 36.38 29.18
CA ARG A 345 -13.86 36.74 28.93
C ARG A 345 -12.97 36.40 30.12
N GLU A 346 -13.40 36.75 31.34
CA GLU A 346 -12.66 36.43 32.57
C GLU A 346 -12.44 34.91 32.72
N GLN A 347 -13.46 34.09 32.44
CA GLN A 347 -13.35 32.64 32.47
C GLN A 347 -12.30 32.10 31.49
N ILE A 348 -12.25 32.64 30.26
CA ILE A 348 -11.26 32.23 29.26
C ILE A 348 -9.85 32.63 29.72
N GLU A 349 -9.67 33.82 30.26
CA GLU A 349 -8.39 34.30 30.77
C GLU A 349 -7.89 33.42 31.94
N ILE A 350 -8.78 32.96 32.82
CA ILE A 350 -8.46 32.00 33.88
C ILE A 350 -7.97 30.67 33.30
N GLU A 351 -8.68 30.11 32.32
CA GLU A 351 -8.28 28.85 31.66
C GLU A 351 -6.93 28.98 30.96
N LEU A 352 -6.69 30.07 30.22
CA LEU A 352 -5.41 30.38 29.59
C LEU A 352 -4.28 30.52 30.63
N LYS A 353 -4.56 31.13 31.79
CA LYS A 353 -3.60 31.24 32.90
C LYS A 353 -3.27 29.88 33.50
N LYS A 354 -4.25 28.97 33.65
CA LYS A 354 -4.02 27.59 34.11
C LYS A 354 -3.15 26.79 33.13
N LEU A 355 -3.29 27.00 31.81
CA LEU A 355 -2.46 26.33 30.81
C LEU A 355 -0.96 26.63 31.00
N ARG A 356 -0.62 27.82 31.52
CA ARG A 356 0.77 28.22 31.85
C ARG A 356 1.36 27.43 33.01
N GLN A 357 0.54 26.84 33.87
CA GLN A 357 0.95 26.15 35.08
C GLN A 357 1.15 24.66 34.82
N GLY A 358 2.40 24.20 34.83
CA GLY A 358 2.74 22.80 34.53
C GLY A 358 2.09 21.77 35.46
N GLY A 359 1.73 22.18 36.67
CA GLY A 359 1.05 21.35 37.68
C GLY A 359 -0.43 21.09 37.41
N CYS A 360 -1.08 21.84 36.51
CA CYS A 360 -2.48 21.62 36.15
C CYS A 360 -2.68 20.50 35.11
N TRP A 361 -1.61 19.95 34.51
CA TRP A 361 -1.69 18.94 33.46
C TRP A 361 -1.84 17.52 34.03
N GLU A 362 -3.08 17.10 34.31
CA GLU A 362 -3.47 15.84 34.97
C GLU A 362 -3.89 14.73 34.00
N TRP A 363 -3.97 15.00 32.70
CA TRP A 363 -4.43 14.06 31.65
C TRP A 363 -3.59 12.77 31.47
N ASN A 364 -2.50 12.58 32.23
CA ASN A 364 -1.54 11.51 32.03
C ASN A 364 -2.16 10.13 32.25
N GLN A 365 -3.00 9.99 33.26
CA GLN A 365 -3.65 8.72 33.60
C GLN A 365 -4.71 8.34 32.58
N LEU A 366 -5.54 9.29 32.13
CA LEU A 366 -6.48 9.04 31.03
C LEU A 366 -5.72 8.60 29.77
N TRP A 367 -4.63 9.30 29.45
CA TRP A 367 -3.79 8.98 28.30
C TRP A 367 -3.23 7.56 28.40
N SER A 368 -2.63 7.20 29.54
CA SER A 368 -2.12 5.85 29.79
C SER A 368 -3.22 4.79 29.68
N ALA A 369 -4.38 5.00 30.31
CA ALA A 369 -5.49 4.05 30.29
C ALA A 369 -5.99 3.77 28.86
N GLN A 370 -6.04 4.79 28.01
CA GLN A 370 -6.43 4.66 26.61
C GLN A 370 -5.33 4.00 25.75
N ILE A 371 -4.05 4.30 25.97
CA ILE A 371 -2.92 3.80 25.15
C ILE A 371 -2.50 2.36 25.51
N GLU A 372 -2.50 1.99 26.79
CA GLU A 372 -2.00 0.68 27.26
C GLU A 372 -2.76 -0.50 26.67
N ASN A 373 -4.05 -0.33 26.40
CA ASN A 373 -4.95 -1.37 25.90
C ASN A 373 -5.26 -1.23 24.41
N THR A 374 -4.50 -0.40 23.67
CA THR A 374 -4.73 -0.24 22.22
C THR A 374 -4.47 -1.54 21.47
N TRP A 375 -3.37 -2.24 21.77
CA TRP A 375 -2.93 -3.41 21.01
C TRP A 375 -2.98 -4.71 21.81
N GLN A 376 -3.66 -5.69 21.23
CA GLN A 376 -3.56 -7.09 21.64
C GLN A 376 -2.71 -7.84 20.62
N SER A 377 -1.62 -8.46 21.10
CA SER A 377 -0.74 -9.31 20.31
C SER A 377 -1.10 -10.78 20.51
N TYR A 378 -0.94 -11.56 19.45
CA TYR A 378 -1.19 -12.99 19.42
C TYR A 378 -0.04 -13.64 18.69
N TRP A 379 0.33 -14.83 19.13
CA TRP A 379 1.30 -15.64 18.42
C TRP A 379 1.02 -17.12 18.61
N THR A 380 1.47 -17.90 17.64
CA THR A 380 1.45 -19.36 17.66
C THR A 380 2.69 -19.86 16.95
N ALA A 381 3.24 -20.98 17.38
CA ALA A 381 4.38 -21.61 16.73
C ALA A 381 4.10 -23.10 16.49
N VAL A 382 4.49 -23.59 15.33
CA VAL A 382 4.34 -25.00 14.94
C VAL A 382 5.71 -25.52 14.50
N PRO A 383 6.17 -26.69 15.02
CA PRO A 383 7.43 -27.27 14.58
C PRO A 383 7.36 -27.75 13.13
N LEU A 384 8.49 -27.71 12.43
CA LEU A 384 8.62 -28.39 11.14
C LEU A 384 8.72 -29.90 11.38
N GLY A 385 7.60 -30.61 11.29
CA GLY A 385 7.51 -32.04 11.58
C GLY A 385 7.49 -32.37 13.07
N ASN A 386 7.53 -33.67 13.40
CA ASN A 386 7.54 -34.12 14.78
C ASN A 386 8.92 -33.84 15.44
N PRO A 387 9.00 -33.11 16.57
CA PRO A 387 10.25 -32.80 17.26
C PRO A 387 11.08 -34.00 17.74
N ASP A 388 10.44 -35.16 17.93
CA ASP A 388 11.07 -36.38 18.44
C ASP A 388 11.58 -37.29 17.30
N GLN A 389 11.47 -36.86 16.04
CA GLN A 389 11.83 -37.65 14.87
C GLN A 389 12.85 -36.93 13.97
N ALA A 390 13.53 -37.71 13.12
CA ALA A 390 14.44 -37.16 12.12
C ALA A 390 13.68 -36.26 11.12
N LEU A 391 14.34 -35.20 10.65
CA LEU A 391 13.76 -34.22 9.73
C LEU A 391 13.67 -34.71 8.27
N GLN A 392 14.42 -35.75 7.90
CA GLN A 392 14.49 -36.34 6.57
C GLN A 392 14.56 -37.88 6.68
N ILE A 393 13.94 -38.56 5.71
CA ILE A 393 13.88 -40.02 5.57
C ILE A 393 14.00 -40.42 4.08
N ASP A 394 14.58 -41.59 3.82
CA ASP A 394 14.69 -42.17 2.47
C ASP A 394 13.57 -43.18 2.20
N SER A 395 13.33 -43.49 0.92
CA SER A 395 12.37 -44.52 0.50
C SER A 395 12.85 -45.93 0.88
N PRO A 396 11.98 -46.83 1.40
CA PRO A 396 10.52 -46.69 1.57
C PRO A 396 10.14 -45.82 2.77
N PHE A 397 9.16 -44.92 2.59
CA PHE A 397 8.76 -43.94 3.59
C PHE A 397 8.03 -44.57 4.78
N PRO A 398 8.59 -44.57 6.01
CA PRO A 398 7.95 -45.20 7.15
C PRO A 398 6.60 -44.56 7.50
N GLN A 399 5.54 -45.37 7.50
CA GLN A 399 4.18 -44.91 7.77
C GLN A 399 4.05 -44.18 9.12
N ALA A 400 4.72 -44.68 10.16
CA ALA A 400 4.74 -44.05 11.48
C ALA A 400 5.36 -42.64 11.49
N TRP A 401 6.33 -42.36 10.61
CA TRP A 401 6.93 -41.03 10.47
C TRP A 401 5.94 -40.06 9.82
N LYS A 402 5.24 -40.50 8.77
CA LYS A 402 4.18 -39.72 8.10
C LYS A 402 3.04 -39.41 9.07
N GLU A 403 2.52 -40.41 9.77
CA GLU A 403 1.41 -40.24 10.73
C GLU A 403 1.75 -39.29 11.88
N ASN A 404 2.99 -39.33 12.37
CA ASN A 404 3.44 -38.44 13.43
C ASN A 404 3.64 -36.99 12.94
N THR A 405 4.10 -36.81 11.71
CA THR A 405 4.16 -35.48 11.06
C THR A 405 2.76 -34.94 10.80
N GLU A 406 1.84 -35.79 10.34
CA GLU A 406 0.44 -35.45 10.06
C GLU A 406 -0.33 -35.03 11.34
N LYS A 407 0.00 -35.59 12.51
CA LYS A 407 -0.54 -35.15 13.81
C LYS A 407 -0.14 -33.71 14.15
N ILE A 408 1.03 -33.26 13.72
CA ILE A 408 1.51 -31.88 13.95
C ILE A 408 0.83 -30.92 12.98
N ALA A 409 0.89 -31.24 11.69
CA ALA A 409 0.42 -30.38 10.60
C ALA A 409 -0.50 -31.17 9.66
N PRO A 410 -1.79 -31.34 10.01
CA PRO A 410 -2.70 -32.18 9.26
C PRO A 410 -2.98 -31.62 7.87
N SER A 411 -3.03 -32.53 6.91
CA SER A 411 -3.46 -32.34 5.53
C SER A 411 -4.96 -32.13 5.45
N ARG A 412 -5.42 -31.59 4.32
CA ARG A 412 -6.86 -31.47 4.08
C ARG A 412 -7.37 -32.83 3.64
N SER A 413 -8.58 -33.18 4.02
CA SER A 413 -9.18 -34.47 3.67
C SER A 413 -9.28 -34.70 2.15
N ASP A 414 -9.43 -33.63 1.37
CA ASP A 414 -9.45 -33.67 -0.10
C ASP A 414 -8.06 -33.69 -0.75
N ARG A 415 -6.98 -33.48 0.04
CA ARG A 415 -5.60 -33.31 -0.43
C ARG A 415 -4.61 -33.81 0.62
N PRO A 416 -4.34 -35.14 0.67
CA PRO A 416 -3.30 -35.68 1.54
C PRO A 416 -1.92 -35.15 1.12
N THR A 417 -1.04 -34.93 2.09
CA THR A 417 0.36 -34.56 1.88
C THR A 417 1.26 -35.65 2.46
N PRO A 418 2.21 -36.21 1.69
CA PRO A 418 2.25 -36.19 0.23
C PRO A 418 1.03 -36.92 -0.38
N THR A 419 0.74 -36.63 -1.64
CA THR A 419 -0.23 -37.41 -2.42
C THR A 419 0.37 -38.75 -2.84
N GLU A 420 -0.47 -39.73 -3.16
CA GLU A 420 -0.02 -41.05 -3.66
C GLU A 420 0.91 -40.92 -4.88
N ALA A 421 0.59 -40.00 -5.80
CA ALA A 421 1.44 -39.70 -6.95
C ALA A 421 2.82 -39.12 -6.56
N GLU A 422 2.87 -38.29 -5.52
CA GLU A 422 4.14 -37.76 -5.00
C GLU A 422 4.95 -38.84 -4.27
N GLU A 423 4.29 -39.76 -3.55
CA GLU A 423 4.98 -40.88 -2.90
C GLU A 423 5.62 -41.83 -3.91
N HIS A 424 4.96 -42.10 -5.04
CA HIS A 424 5.53 -42.94 -6.10
C HIS A 424 6.68 -42.25 -6.83
N ALA A 425 6.62 -40.91 -6.96
CA ALA A 425 7.61 -40.15 -7.71
C ALA A 425 8.86 -39.76 -6.89
N TYR A 426 8.81 -39.73 -5.55
CA TYR A 426 9.89 -39.20 -4.72
C TYR A 426 10.84 -40.28 -4.22
N ASN A 427 12.13 -39.93 -4.14
CA ASN A 427 13.16 -40.81 -3.57
C ASN A 427 13.38 -40.58 -2.06
N THR A 428 13.16 -39.34 -1.59
CA THR A 428 13.29 -38.93 -0.19
C THR A 428 12.13 -38.02 0.22
N LEU A 429 11.72 -38.11 1.49
CA LEU A 429 10.76 -37.20 2.11
C LEU A 429 11.43 -36.44 3.27
N ASN A 430 11.02 -35.19 3.46
CA ASN A 430 11.42 -34.43 4.63
C ASN A 430 10.30 -33.48 5.06
N VAL A 431 10.51 -32.81 6.19
CA VAL A 431 9.51 -31.91 6.79
C VAL A 431 9.12 -30.73 5.89
N GLY A 432 9.95 -30.38 4.90
CA GLY A 432 9.65 -29.37 3.90
C GLY A 432 8.43 -29.71 3.03
N THR A 433 8.18 -31.00 2.77
CA THR A 433 6.99 -31.50 2.08
C THR A 433 5.69 -31.02 2.75
N TRP A 434 5.69 -30.86 4.09
CA TRP A 434 4.54 -30.38 4.87
C TRP A 434 4.52 -28.86 5.10
N TRP A 435 5.39 -28.07 4.44
CA TRP A 435 5.49 -26.63 4.69
C TRP A 435 4.12 -25.91 4.61
N GLY A 436 3.37 -26.14 3.53
CA GLY A 436 2.03 -25.56 3.36
C GLY A 436 1.05 -25.97 4.46
N ASN A 437 1.15 -27.21 4.96
CA ASN A 437 0.33 -27.71 6.06
C ASN A 437 0.70 -27.02 7.38
N VAL A 438 1.99 -26.85 7.66
CA VAL A 438 2.48 -26.15 8.86
C VAL A 438 1.95 -24.73 8.86
N GLN A 439 2.06 -24.01 7.74
CA GLN A 439 1.55 -22.64 7.61
C GLN A 439 0.04 -22.55 7.78
N ALA A 440 -0.72 -23.48 7.16
CA ALA A 440 -2.17 -23.56 7.34
C ALA A 440 -2.53 -23.84 8.80
N ARG A 441 -1.82 -24.74 9.48
CA ARG A 441 -2.01 -25.06 10.89
C ARG A 441 -1.75 -23.85 11.77
N THR A 442 -0.65 -23.13 11.55
CA THR A 442 -0.36 -21.90 12.29
C THR A 442 -1.46 -20.85 12.09
N GLY A 443 -2.01 -20.71 10.88
CA GLY A 443 -3.16 -19.86 10.58
C GLY A 443 -4.45 -20.27 11.32
N GLN A 444 -4.73 -21.57 11.45
CA GLN A 444 -5.88 -22.07 12.22
C GLN A 444 -5.71 -21.85 13.72
N LEU A 445 -4.51 -22.13 14.25
CA LEU A 445 -4.21 -21.96 15.67
C LEU A 445 -4.31 -20.49 16.06
N ILE A 446 -3.73 -19.58 15.28
CA ILE A 446 -3.81 -18.16 15.60
C ILE A 446 -5.25 -17.65 15.57
N GLN A 447 -6.09 -18.15 14.66
CA GLN A 447 -7.51 -17.79 14.63
C GLN A 447 -8.24 -18.32 15.87
N SER A 448 -7.87 -19.50 16.36
CA SER A 448 -8.44 -20.07 17.59
C SER A 448 -8.06 -19.25 18.83
N VAL A 449 -6.79 -18.84 18.93
CA VAL A 449 -6.32 -17.90 19.98
C VAL A 449 -7.04 -16.55 19.86
N LYS A 450 -7.27 -16.10 18.62
CA LYS A 450 -8.08 -14.93 18.32
C LYS A 450 -9.59 -15.14 18.60
N ASN A 451 -10.10 -16.32 18.86
CA ASN A 451 -11.51 -16.46 19.21
C ASN A 451 -11.71 -16.42 20.73
N THR A 452 -10.66 -16.63 21.53
CA THR A 452 -10.68 -16.53 22.99
C THR A 452 -10.44 -15.10 23.50
N ARG A 453 -10.70 -14.07 22.67
CA ARG A 453 -10.41 -12.67 22.97
C ARG A 453 -11.30 -12.12 24.09
N THR A 454 -10.69 -11.37 25.00
CA THR A 454 -11.39 -10.49 25.95
C THR A 454 -10.97 -9.06 25.68
N TRP A 455 -11.86 -8.26 25.09
CA TRP A 455 -11.59 -6.84 24.88
C TRP A 455 -11.71 -6.07 26.18
N GLN A 456 -10.65 -5.36 26.55
CA GLN A 456 -10.67 -4.40 27.65
C GLN A 456 -10.70 -2.99 27.07
N ILE A 457 -11.87 -2.35 27.15
CA ILE A 457 -12.03 -0.95 26.75
C ILE A 457 -11.90 -0.11 28.01
N ALA A 458 -10.97 0.84 28.02
CA ALA A 458 -10.88 1.80 29.12
C ALA A 458 -12.17 2.64 29.16
N VAL A 459 -13.03 2.34 30.13
CA VAL A 459 -14.26 3.13 30.34
C VAL A 459 -13.88 4.41 31.05
N ALA A 460 -14.11 5.53 30.36
CA ALA A 460 -14.09 6.87 30.93
C ALA A 460 -15.43 7.52 30.57
N PRO A 461 -16.26 7.97 31.53
CA PRO A 461 -17.35 8.90 31.22
C PRO A 461 -16.80 10.29 30.77
N GLY A 462 -17.65 11.19 30.27
CA GLY A 462 -17.25 12.53 29.78
C GLY A 462 -17.52 12.75 28.29
N GLU A 463 -17.19 13.94 27.78
CA GLU A 463 -17.39 14.27 26.36
C GLU A 463 -16.56 13.33 25.47
N ARG A 464 -17.21 12.71 24.48
CA ARG A 464 -16.58 11.75 23.60
C ARG A 464 -15.77 12.44 22.52
N SER A 465 -14.79 11.72 21.99
CA SER A 465 -14.12 12.14 20.78
C SER A 465 -15.12 12.42 19.67
N THR A 466 -14.91 13.51 18.97
CA THR A 466 -15.63 13.86 17.76
C THR A 466 -15.28 12.96 16.57
N LEU A 467 -14.18 12.19 16.60
CA LEU A 467 -13.78 11.32 15.50
C LEU A 467 -14.48 9.96 15.58
N SER A 468 -14.07 9.11 16.52
CA SER A 468 -14.62 7.75 16.69
C SER A 468 -15.87 7.70 17.58
N GLY A 469 -16.06 8.67 18.47
CA GLY A 469 -17.06 8.58 19.53
C GLY A 469 -16.76 7.52 20.61
N GLN A 470 -15.69 6.73 20.47
CA GLN A 470 -15.44 5.54 21.28
C GLN A 470 -14.86 5.87 22.66
N PHE A 471 -13.93 6.82 22.72
CA PHE A 471 -13.22 7.19 23.95
C PHE A 471 -13.47 8.65 24.34
N THR A 472 -13.25 8.97 25.61
CA THR A 472 -13.33 10.35 26.14
C THR A 472 -12.24 11.24 25.52
N ALA A 473 -12.63 12.45 25.15
CA ALA A 473 -11.73 13.46 24.62
C ALA A 473 -10.72 13.93 25.68
N LEU A 474 -9.52 14.27 25.24
CA LEU A 474 -8.45 14.75 26.12
C LEU A 474 -8.66 16.19 26.55
N HIS A 475 -8.31 16.48 27.80
CA HIS A 475 -8.23 17.83 28.34
C HIS A 475 -7.13 17.91 29.41
N PRO A 476 -6.25 18.93 29.42
CA PRO A 476 -5.13 19.02 30.36
C PRO A 476 -5.54 18.91 31.82
N PHE A 477 -6.67 19.53 32.20
CA PHE A 477 -7.14 19.61 33.59
C PHE A 477 -8.03 18.44 34.02
N LEU A 478 -8.24 17.43 33.16
CA LEU A 478 -9.09 16.29 33.50
C LEU A 478 -8.33 15.30 34.38
N ASN A 479 -8.77 15.17 35.64
CA ASN A 479 -8.29 14.16 36.58
C ASN A 479 -9.03 12.83 36.39
N TYR A 480 -8.34 11.81 35.90
CA TYR A 480 -8.99 10.51 35.63
C TYR A 480 -9.38 9.76 36.91
N ASP A 481 -8.55 9.81 37.96
CA ASP A 481 -8.78 9.07 39.21
C ASP A 481 -9.97 9.63 40.02
N LYS A 482 -10.06 10.97 40.12
CA LYS A 482 -11.14 11.65 40.87
C LYS A 482 -12.47 11.67 40.13
N PHE A 483 -12.51 11.16 38.90
CA PHE A 483 -13.68 11.30 38.05
C PHE A 483 -14.85 10.38 38.40
N ARG A 484 -14.60 9.28 39.13
CA ARG A 484 -15.67 8.39 39.64
C ARG A 484 -16.67 9.12 40.56
N GLU A 485 -16.33 10.34 40.99
CA GLU A 485 -17.14 11.22 41.84
C GLU A 485 -18.01 12.23 41.05
N GLY A 486 -18.08 12.15 39.71
CA GLY A 486 -18.97 12.98 38.87
C GLY A 486 -18.36 14.26 38.28
N ALA A 487 -17.03 14.42 38.34
CA ALA A 487 -16.30 15.63 37.97
C ALA A 487 -16.00 15.77 36.46
N GLY A 488 -17.04 15.90 35.63
CA GLY A 488 -16.88 16.12 34.18
C GLY A 488 -16.20 17.45 33.86
N MET A 489 -15.46 17.52 32.76
CA MET A 489 -14.99 18.82 32.25
C MET A 489 -16.17 19.59 31.64
N PRO A 490 -16.37 20.88 31.96
CA PRO A 490 -17.37 21.70 31.30
C PRO A 490 -17.13 21.77 29.79
N ALA A 491 -18.21 21.68 28.99
CA ALA A 491 -18.13 21.70 27.53
C ALA A 491 -17.41 22.95 26.98
N ARG A 492 -17.53 24.08 27.67
CA ARG A 492 -16.82 25.34 27.34
C ARG A 492 -15.32 25.22 27.53
N SER A 493 -14.85 24.67 28.66
CA SER A 493 -13.41 24.46 28.92
C SER A 493 -12.81 23.52 27.86
N MET A 494 -13.54 22.44 27.54
CA MET A 494 -13.17 21.55 26.43
C MET A 494 -13.05 22.31 25.09
N ALA A 495 -14.05 23.13 24.74
CA ALA A 495 -14.02 23.93 23.51
C ALA A 495 -12.86 24.94 23.48
N ILE A 496 -12.55 25.59 24.61
CA ILE A 496 -11.41 26.52 24.72
C ILE A 496 -10.10 25.80 24.42
N PHE A 497 -9.85 24.66 25.07
CA PHE A 497 -8.60 23.91 24.87
C PHE A 497 -8.41 23.48 23.40
N TRP A 498 -9.45 22.96 22.76
CA TRP A 498 -9.33 22.52 21.37
C TRP A 498 -9.21 23.69 20.37
N ARG A 499 -9.80 24.86 20.66
CA ARG A 499 -9.51 26.10 19.91
C ARG A 499 -8.05 26.55 20.09
N VAL A 500 -7.51 26.44 21.31
CA VAL A 500 -6.07 26.69 21.55
C VAL A 500 -5.22 25.73 20.74
N MET A 501 -5.58 24.44 20.66
CA MET A 501 -4.86 23.46 19.83
C MET A 501 -4.83 23.87 18.35
N ALA A 502 -5.90 24.47 17.81
CA ALA A 502 -5.95 24.98 16.45
C ALA A 502 -5.02 26.18 16.21
N ASP A 503 -4.86 27.07 17.19
CA ASP A 503 -3.93 28.19 17.08
C ASP A 503 -2.47 27.76 17.33
N VAL A 504 -2.23 26.73 18.15
CA VAL A 504 -0.88 26.17 18.42
C VAL A 504 -0.37 25.27 17.29
N TYR A 505 -1.29 24.58 16.60
CA TYR A 505 -1.01 23.74 15.44
C TYR A 505 -1.94 24.09 14.28
N PRO A 506 -1.73 25.25 13.64
CA PRO A 506 -2.54 25.68 12.49
C PRO A 506 -2.55 24.62 11.40
N GLY A 507 -3.73 24.35 10.82
CA GLY A 507 -3.91 23.35 9.76
C GLY A 507 -4.07 21.91 10.24
N LEU A 508 -3.55 21.57 11.43
CA LEU A 508 -3.69 20.22 12.00
C LEU A 508 -5.03 20.05 12.76
N PHE A 509 -5.48 21.12 13.42
CA PHE A 509 -6.78 21.18 14.10
C PHE A 509 -7.62 22.37 13.63
N ASN A 510 -8.94 22.19 13.57
CA ASN A 510 -9.90 23.24 13.21
C ASN A 510 -10.54 23.94 14.41
N GLY A 511 -10.26 23.48 15.64
CA GLY A 511 -10.74 24.07 16.89
C GLY A 511 -12.12 23.60 17.35
N SER A 512 -12.88 22.90 16.51
CA SER A 512 -14.15 22.26 16.89
C SER A 512 -13.99 20.78 17.22
N GLU A 513 -12.98 20.14 16.63
CA GLU A 513 -12.67 18.74 16.87
C GLU A 513 -12.08 18.49 18.26
N LYS A 514 -12.49 17.38 18.87
CA LYS A 514 -12.07 16.91 20.18
C LYS A 514 -11.61 15.47 20.02
N LEU A 515 -10.35 15.19 20.33
CA LEU A 515 -9.75 13.87 20.11
C LEU A 515 -9.44 13.16 21.43
N ASN A 516 -9.46 11.83 21.38
CA ASN A 516 -8.92 10.98 22.45
C ASN A 516 -7.40 10.77 22.28
N ALA A 517 -6.76 10.05 23.21
CA ALA A 517 -5.33 9.81 23.20
C ALA A 517 -4.85 9.00 21.98
N LEU A 518 -5.60 8.00 21.54
CA LEU A 518 -5.24 7.17 20.38
C LEU A 518 -5.25 8.01 19.11
N GLU A 519 -6.33 8.77 18.90
CA GLU A 519 -6.52 9.61 17.72
C GLU A 519 -5.50 10.75 17.66
N LEU A 520 -5.25 11.41 18.80
CA LEU A 520 -4.25 12.47 18.88
C LEU A 520 -2.84 11.91 18.66
N THR A 521 -2.51 10.76 19.26
CA THR A 521 -1.23 10.07 19.04
C THR A 521 -1.08 9.70 17.57
N LYS A 522 -2.09 9.05 16.99
CA LYS A 522 -2.14 8.65 15.58
C LYS A 522 -1.85 9.85 14.67
N ARG A 523 -2.62 10.93 14.79
CA ARG A 523 -2.47 12.13 13.96
C ARG A 523 -1.10 12.80 14.10
N MET A 524 -0.52 12.80 15.30
CA MET A 524 0.74 13.51 15.56
C MET A 524 2.00 12.63 15.46
N ALA A 525 1.85 11.31 15.29
CA ALA A 525 2.93 10.33 15.41
C ALA A 525 4.12 10.58 14.48
N TRP A 526 3.86 10.90 13.21
CA TRP A 526 4.92 11.07 12.21
C TRP A 526 5.94 12.13 12.59
N GLN A 527 5.47 13.37 12.80
CA GLN A 527 6.35 14.49 13.06
C GLN A 527 6.70 14.62 14.55
N TYR A 528 5.71 14.49 15.43
CA TYR A 528 5.83 14.84 16.85
C TYR A 528 5.95 13.62 17.76
N GLY A 529 5.65 12.42 17.25
CA GLY A 529 5.84 11.15 17.96
C GLY A 529 7.18 10.47 17.68
N GLY A 530 8.08 11.11 16.92
CA GLY A 530 9.42 10.60 16.65
C GLY A 530 9.51 9.54 15.54
N VAL A 531 8.42 9.25 14.84
CA VAL A 531 8.40 8.21 13.79
C VAL A 531 9.26 8.59 12.58
N ALA A 532 9.10 9.78 11.98
CA ALA A 532 9.94 10.19 10.86
C ALA A 532 11.42 10.35 11.26
N PRO A 533 11.73 11.01 12.41
CA PRO A 533 13.09 11.02 12.94
C PRO A 533 13.67 9.62 13.16
N SER A 534 12.87 8.63 13.57
CA SER A 534 13.32 7.23 13.76
C SER A 534 13.77 6.56 12.46
N LEU A 535 13.32 7.04 11.30
CA LEU A 535 13.73 6.59 9.98
C LEU A 535 14.90 7.41 9.40
N GLY A 536 15.39 8.41 10.12
CA GLY A 536 16.46 9.30 9.64
C GLY A 536 15.95 10.50 8.83
N ILE A 537 14.63 10.71 8.76
CA ILE A 537 14.04 11.86 8.06
C ILE A 537 14.16 13.09 8.96
N GLU A 538 14.88 14.10 8.48
CA GLU A 538 15.00 15.38 9.16
C GLU A 538 13.74 16.23 8.97
N VAL A 539 13.03 16.48 10.05
CA VAL A 539 11.91 17.43 10.07
C VAL A 539 12.49 18.85 10.13
N LYS A 540 12.82 19.44 8.98
CA LYS A 540 13.36 20.82 8.90
C LYS A 540 12.36 21.83 9.48
N LYS A 541 12.86 22.77 10.27
CA LYS A 541 12.17 24.01 10.68
C LYS A 541 12.71 25.15 9.83
N GLU A 542 12.25 25.32 8.59
CA GLU A 542 12.71 26.50 7.83
C GLU A 542 11.97 27.75 8.30
N ALA A 543 12.67 28.89 8.26
CA ALA A 543 12.12 30.18 8.60
C ALA A 543 11.14 30.66 7.52
N ALA A 544 10.24 31.58 7.89
CA ALA A 544 9.36 32.21 6.91
C ALA A 544 10.18 32.88 5.80
N SER A 545 9.77 32.71 4.55
CA SER A 545 10.41 33.35 3.39
C SER A 545 9.40 34.09 2.54
N ASP A 546 9.86 35.08 1.78
CA ASP A 546 9.02 35.82 0.83
C ASP A 546 8.89 35.00 -0.48
N ALA A 547 7.67 34.86 -1.00
CA ALA A 547 7.41 34.21 -2.28
C ALA A 547 8.00 35.02 -3.47
N LEU A 548 8.73 34.37 -4.36
CA LEU A 548 9.23 34.98 -5.61
C LEU A 548 8.13 34.95 -6.67
N LEU A 549 7.22 35.92 -6.57
CA LEU A 549 6.15 36.10 -7.55
C LEU A 549 6.64 36.79 -8.83
N ASP A 550 6.07 36.39 -9.96
CA ASP A 550 6.25 37.05 -11.25
C ASP A 550 5.63 38.46 -11.23
N GLU A 551 6.13 39.37 -12.06
CA GLU A 551 5.70 40.79 -12.05
C GLU A 551 4.19 40.97 -12.28
N GLU A 552 3.58 40.17 -13.15
CA GLU A 552 2.14 40.21 -13.39
C GLU A 552 1.32 39.75 -12.17
N ASP A 553 1.81 38.75 -11.44
CA ASP A 553 1.15 38.25 -10.24
C ASP A 553 1.27 39.26 -9.09
N ARG A 554 2.44 39.90 -8.94
CA ARG A 554 2.66 40.99 -7.98
C ARG A 554 1.70 42.15 -8.22
N ARG A 555 1.53 42.56 -9.49
CA ARG A 555 0.57 43.61 -9.86
C ARG A 555 -0.87 43.22 -9.53
N ALA A 556 -1.24 41.95 -9.66
CA ALA A 556 -2.59 41.47 -9.37
C ALA A 556 -2.96 41.63 -7.88
N ILE A 557 -2.01 41.40 -6.96
CA ILE A 557 -2.20 41.59 -5.50
C ILE A 557 -1.80 42.99 -4.99
N GLY A 558 -1.31 43.86 -5.89
CA GLY A 558 -0.91 45.24 -5.60
C GLY A 558 0.43 45.37 -4.88
N ASP A 559 1.49 44.77 -5.42
CA ASP A 559 2.90 44.82 -4.97
C ASP A 559 3.13 44.46 -3.50
N SER A 560 2.19 43.71 -2.92
CA SER A 560 2.29 43.22 -1.54
C SER A 560 3.14 41.95 -1.49
N LYS A 561 4.07 41.86 -0.54
CA LYS A 561 4.83 40.63 -0.29
C LYS A 561 3.90 39.52 0.20
N VAL A 562 4.02 38.32 -0.38
CA VAL A 562 3.38 37.09 0.09
C VAL A 562 4.39 36.34 0.94
N GLN A 563 4.10 36.20 2.23
CA GLN A 563 4.94 35.41 3.14
C GLN A 563 4.53 33.94 3.10
N ILE A 564 5.51 33.07 2.92
CA ILE A 564 5.40 31.62 3.06
C ILE A 564 5.72 31.31 4.52
N THR A 565 4.74 30.86 5.30
CA THR A 565 4.91 30.60 6.74
C THR A 565 5.44 29.19 7.03
N PRO A 566 6.18 28.98 8.14
CA PRO A 566 6.67 27.66 8.57
C PRO A 566 5.56 26.64 8.92
N ASP A 567 4.32 27.10 9.11
CA ASP A 567 3.18 26.20 9.35
C ASP A 567 2.90 25.27 8.16
N LEU A 568 3.51 25.56 7.00
CA LEU A 568 3.52 24.72 5.80
C LEU A 568 4.43 23.48 5.89
N TYR A 569 5.26 23.30 6.94
CA TYR A 569 6.23 22.18 7.00
C TYR A 569 5.61 20.81 7.33
N TYR A 570 4.64 20.72 8.24
CA TYR A 570 3.95 19.44 8.52
C TYR A 570 3.28 18.93 7.24
N GLU A 571 2.65 19.87 6.55
CA GLU A 571 2.07 19.69 5.24
C GLU A 571 3.12 19.26 4.20
N ARG A 572 4.32 19.86 4.12
CA ARG A 572 5.35 19.43 3.15
C ARG A 572 5.83 17.99 3.32
N LEU A 573 5.78 17.41 4.52
CA LEU A 573 6.27 16.05 4.79
C LEU A 573 5.23 14.95 4.55
N ILE A 574 3.95 15.23 4.81
CA ILE A 574 2.82 14.31 4.59
C ILE A 574 1.58 15.13 4.19
N ARG A 575 1.55 15.61 2.95
CA ARG A 575 0.39 16.38 2.47
C ARG A 575 -0.64 15.47 1.80
N PHE A 576 -1.86 15.54 2.31
CA PHE A 576 -3.03 15.10 1.58
C PHE A 576 -3.64 16.29 0.85
N PRO A 577 -3.77 16.23 -0.48
CA PRO A 577 -4.37 17.31 -1.27
C PRO A 577 -5.78 17.59 -0.77
N ASN A 578 -6.13 18.87 -0.69
CA ASN A 578 -7.53 19.24 -0.48
C ASN A 578 -8.36 18.75 -1.67
N LEU A 579 -9.66 18.54 -1.44
CA LEU A 579 -10.54 17.94 -2.46
C LEU A 579 -10.57 18.75 -3.75
N SER A 580 -10.51 20.08 -3.66
CA SER A 580 -10.43 20.95 -4.85
C SER A 580 -9.13 20.78 -5.64
N SER A 581 -7.99 20.61 -4.97
CA SER A 581 -6.72 20.32 -5.62
C SER A 581 -6.77 18.99 -6.35
N ILE A 582 -7.35 17.94 -5.75
CA ILE A 582 -7.50 16.63 -6.40
C ILE A 582 -8.35 16.78 -7.66
N ALA A 583 -9.53 17.38 -7.52
CA ALA A 583 -10.48 17.52 -8.62
C ALA A 583 -9.89 18.31 -9.81
N ALA A 584 -9.22 19.42 -9.52
CA ALA A 584 -8.66 20.31 -10.54
C ALA A 584 -7.24 19.92 -11.02
N ALA A 585 -6.63 18.86 -10.48
CA ALA A 585 -5.22 18.52 -10.72
C ALA A 585 -4.88 18.28 -12.19
N LYS A 586 -5.69 17.46 -12.88
CA LYS A 586 -5.53 17.16 -14.31
C LYS A 586 -5.69 18.42 -15.15
N PHE A 587 -6.78 19.16 -14.90
CA PHE A 587 -7.05 20.43 -15.58
C PHE A 587 -5.88 21.41 -15.44
N ALA A 588 -5.35 21.56 -14.23
CA ALA A 588 -4.26 22.49 -13.95
C ALA A 588 -2.93 22.07 -14.60
N GLY A 589 -2.65 20.77 -14.67
CA GLY A 589 -1.46 20.24 -15.35
C GLY A 589 -1.53 20.40 -16.87
N GLU A 590 -2.73 20.32 -17.47
CA GLU A 590 -2.91 20.45 -18.92
C GLU A 590 -3.09 21.90 -19.38
N ASN A 591 -3.55 22.82 -18.52
CA ASN A 591 -3.98 24.17 -18.91
C ASN A 591 -3.36 25.28 -18.03
N LEU A 592 -2.04 25.25 -17.83
CA LEU A 592 -1.35 26.14 -16.90
C LEU A 592 -1.60 27.64 -17.13
N ASP A 593 -1.68 28.08 -18.39
CA ASP A 593 -1.90 29.50 -18.70
C ASP A 593 -3.31 29.96 -18.33
N LEU A 594 -4.31 29.10 -18.48
CA LEU A 594 -5.67 29.36 -18.00
C LEU A 594 -5.73 29.43 -16.47
N VAL A 595 -4.97 28.58 -15.77
CA VAL A 595 -4.84 28.63 -14.31
C VAL A 595 -4.25 29.96 -13.85
N ARG A 596 -3.18 30.43 -14.52
CA ARG A 596 -2.54 31.72 -14.23
C ARG A 596 -3.51 32.87 -14.46
N ASN A 597 -4.22 32.87 -15.59
CA ASN A 597 -5.20 33.90 -15.91
C ASN A 597 -6.34 33.95 -14.88
N TYR A 598 -6.87 32.78 -14.52
CA TYR A 598 -7.90 32.64 -13.49
C TYR A 598 -7.45 33.20 -12.15
N TRP A 599 -6.26 32.81 -11.69
CA TRP A 599 -5.73 33.31 -10.42
C TRP A 599 -5.60 34.84 -10.43
N ARG A 600 -5.10 35.43 -11.53
CA ARG A 600 -4.96 36.89 -11.66
C ARG A 600 -6.31 37.61 -11.66
N ASN A 601 -7.32 37.05 -12.32
CA ASN A 601 -8.67 37.60 -12.32
C ASN A 601 -9.28 37.56 -10.91
N LEU A 602 -9.17 36.42 -10.23
CA LEU A 602 -9.66 36.28 -8.86
C LEU A 602 -8.91 37.19 -7.87
N ALA A 603 -7.58 37.31 -8.01
CA ALA A 603 -6.75 38.19 -7.19
C ALA A 603 -7.18 39.66 -7.32
N LYS A 604 -7.46 40.14 -8.54
CA LYS A 604 -7.98 41.49 -8.78
C LYS A 604 -9.35 41.68 -8.13
N LEU A 605 -10.27 40.73 -8.30
CA LEU A 605 -11.61 40.79 -7.69
C LEU A 605 -11.54 40.83 -6.15
N ILE A 606 -10.70 40.00 -5.54
CA ILE A 606 -10.49 39.99 -4.08
C ILE A 606 -9.85 41.28 -3.60
N ARG A 607 -8.86 41.82 -4.33
CA ARG A 607 -8.25 43.10 -3.99
C ARG A 607 -9.28 44.23 -3.98
N ASP A 608 -10.21 44.21 -4.93
CA ASP A 608 -11.18 45.29 -5.13
C ASP A 608 -12.38 45.18 -4.16
N GLN A 609 -12.86 43.97 -3.85
CA GLN A 609 -14.06 43.75 -3.02
C GLN A 609 -13.80 43.20 -1.60
N LEU A 610 -12.64 42.58 -1.36
CA LEU A 610 -12.22 42.04 -0.06
C LEU A 610 -10.77 42.44 0.30
N PRO A 611 -10.45 43.75 0.33
CA PRO A 611 -9.06 44.25 0.42
C PRO A 611 -8.33 43.82 1.71
N ALA A 612 -9.05 43.59 2.80
CA ALA A 612 -8.49 43.10 4.07
C ALA A 612 -7.87 41.69 3.93
N TYR A 613 -8.39 40.87 3.01
CA TYR A 613 -8.02 39.47 2.86
C TYR A 613 -7.03 39.20 1.72
N LYS A 614 -6.58 40.23 0.97
CA LYS A 614 -5.66 40.04 -0.18
C LYS A 614 -4.37 39.30 0.17
N LYS A 615 -3.80 39.56 1.36
CA LYS A 615 -2.59 38.88 1.85
C LYS A 615 -2.87 37.42 2.22
N ALA A 616 -4.03 37.17 2.82
CA ALA A 616 -4.48 35.80 3.14
C ALA A 616 -4.72 35.01 1.86
N PHE A 617 -5.41 35.58 0.87
CA PHE A 617 -5.58 34.96 -0.44
C PHE A 617 -4.24 34.58 -1.07
N GLY A 618 -3.30 35.53 -1.17
CA GLY A 618 -1.98 35.29 -1.74
C GLY A 618 -1.22 34.17 -1.00
N SER A 619 -1.21 34.18 0.33
CA SER A 619 -0.48 33.17 1.12
C SER A 619 -1.13 31.78 1.11
N ARG A 620 -2.44 31.68 0.81
CA ARG A 620 -3.17 30.40 0.67
C ARG A 620 -3.13 29.82 -0.74
N THR A 621 -2.88 30.64 -1.76
CA THR A 621 -2.97 30.22 -3.17
C THR A 621 -1.65 30.28 -3.92
N ARG A 622 -0.62 31.00 -3.44
CA ARG A 622 0.73 31.07 -4.01
C ARG A 622 1.78 30.49 -3.07
N GLY A 623 2.82 29.87 -3.65
CA GLY A 623 3.88 29.19 -2.90
C GLY A 623 3.41 27.93 -2.15
N ARG A 624 2.19 27.49 -2.44
CA ARG A 624 1.60 26.23 -1.95
C ARG A 624 1.30 25.35 -3.16
N PRO A 625 1.88 24.14 -3.27
CA PRO A 625 1.59 23.22 -4.38
C PRO A 625 0.16 22.65 -4.32
N PHE A 626 -0.31 22.08 -5.44
CA PHE A 626 -1.52 21.24 -5.53
C PHE A 626 -1.40 19.99 -4.67
N GLN A 627 -0.16 19.53 -4.44
CA GLN A 627 0.19 18.30 -3.72
C GLN A 627 -0.10 17.05 -4.53
N ILE A 628 -0.03 17.18 -5.85
CA ILE A 628 -0.16 16.13 -6.83
C ILE A 628 1.09 16.19 -7.66
N THR A 629 1.96 15.20 -7.50
CA THR A 629 3.36 15.27 -7.97
C THR A 629 3.46 15.58 -9.45
N LYS A 630 2.65 14.93 -10.29
CA LYS A 630 2.59 15.21 -11.73
C LYS A 630 2.17 16.65 -12.05
N THR A 631 1.17 17.18 -11.36
CA THR A 631 0.70 18.56 -11.56
C THR A 631 1.73 19.58 -11.08
N ASP A 632 2.33 19.34 -9.92
CA ASP A 632 3.29 20.24 -9.29
C ASP A 632 4.60 20.32 -10.09
N SER A 633 5.08 19.20 -10.65
CA SER A 633 6.28 19.19 -11.50
C SER A 633 6.10 19.96 -12.80
N ILE A 634 4.87 20.06 -13.31
CA ILE A 634 4.53 20.89 -14.48
C ILE A 634 4.44 22.36 -14.09
N ILE A 635 3.79 22.68 -12.96
CA ILE A 635 3.60 24.06 -12.50
C ILE A 635 4.92 24.71 -12.12
N ASN A 636 5.78 23.99 -11.41
CA ASN A 636 7.02 24.50 -10.85
C ASN A 636 8.18 23.51 -11.02
N PRO A 637 8.66 23.30 -12.26
CA PRO A 637 9.68 22.29 -12.58
C PRO A 637 11.03 22.56 -11.91
N THR A 638 11.33 23.84 -11.60
CA THR A 638 12.57 24.25 -10.95
C THR A 638 12.49 24.25 -9.42
N GLY A 639 11.30 24.05 -8.85
CA GLY A 639 11.09 24.09 -7.39
C GLY A 639 11.32 25.48 -6.78
N ASP A 640 11.17 26.54 -7.56
CA ASP A 640 11.44 27.90 -7.10
C ASP A 640 10.39 28.34 -6.06
N ASN A 641 10.85 28.96 -4.97
CA ASN A 641 9.98 29.42 -3.90
C ASN A 641 8.95 30.44 -4.40
N GLY A 642 7.66 30.17 -4.18
CA GLY A 642 6.58 31.10 -4.50
C GLY A 642 5.92 30.92 -5.86
N LYS A 643 6.46 30.04 -6.73
CA LYS A 643 5.90 29.79 -8.06
C LYS A 643 4.75 28.79 -8.10
N ASP A 644 4.51 28.06 -7.00
CA ASP A 644 3.40 27.10 -6.91
C ASP A 644 2.03 27.76 -6.86
N TYR A 645 1.02 27.07 -7.40
CA TYR A 645 -0.40 27.39 -7.26
C TYR A 645 -1.09 26.30 -6.44
N ASN A 646 -2.13 26.67 -5.69
CA ASN A 646 -2.96 25.72 -4.96
C ASN A 646 -4.39 25.66 -5.50
N GLY A 647 -4.91 24.45 -5.68
CA GLY A 647 -6.27 24.22 -6.20
C GLY A 647 -7.41 24.72 -5.31
N VAL A 648 -7.15 25.12 -4.05
CA VAL A 648 -8.15 25.73 -3.17
C VAL A 648 -8.82 26.96 -3.80
N MET A 649 -8.11 27.68 -4.69
CA MET A 649 -8.63 28.85 -5.39
C MET A 649 -9.85 28.58 -6.30
N PHE A 650 -10.07 27.31 -6.67
CA PHE A 650 -11.23 26.90 -7.46
C PHE A 650 -12.48 26.67 -6.61
N SER A 651 -12.37 26.58 -5.28
CA SER A 651 -13.52 26.34 -4.41
C SER A 651 -13.77 27.50 -3.46
N SER A 652 -14.91 28.17 -3.64
CA SER A 652 -15.35 29.24 -2.74
C SER A 652 -15.48 28.80 -1.28
N LYS A 653 -15.95 27.56 -1.03
CA LYS A 653 -16.09 26.99 0.31
C LYS A 653 -14.73 26.80 0.99
N TRP A 654 -13.84 26.02 0.35
CA TRP A 654 -12.54 25.70 0.95
C TRP A 654 -11.65 26.93 1.06
N LEU A 655 -11.72 27.84 0.08
CA LEU A 655 -11.00 29.11 0.13
C LEU A 655 -11.49 30.02 1.25
N ALA A 656 -12.80 30.09 1.49
CA ALA A 656 -13.37 30.84 2.61
C ALA A 656 -12.83 30.30 3.95
N GLU A 657 -12.86 28.97 4.13
CA GLU A 657 -12.35 28.31 5.33
C GLU A 657 -10.84 28.59 5.53
N ASP A 658 -10.02 28.48 4.47
CA ASP A 658 -8.57 28.71 4.52
C ASP A 658 -8.19 30.18 4.80
N MET A 659 -8.99 31.12 4.33
CA MET A 659 -8.81 32.55 4.55
C MET A 659 -9.45 33.04 5.85
N GLY A 660 -10.28 32.21 6.51
CA GLY A 660 -10.97 32.53 7.76
C GLY A 660 -12.14 33.50 7.61
N LEU A 661 -12.87 33.42 6.49
CA LEU A 661 -14.05 34.26 6.23
C LEU A 661 -15.28 33.69 6.94
N GLU A 662 -16.15 34.58 7.43
CA GLU A 662 -17.41 34.20 8.07
C GLU A 662 -18.60 35.03 7.56
N GLY A 663 -19.82 34.49 7.72
CA GLY A 663 -21.06 35.21 7.44
C GLY A 663 -21.17 35.77 6.02
N GLN A 664 -21.35 37.10 5.91
CA GLN A 664 -21.56 37.78 4.61
C GLN A 664 -20.34 37.71 3.69
N GLU A 665 -19.13 37.65 4.25
CA GLU A 665 -17.88 37.64 3.47
C GLU A 665 -17.79 36.37 2.60
N VAL A 666 -18.28 35.24 3.11
CA VAL A 666 -18.34 33.96 2.38
C VAL A 666 -19.23 34.06 1.14
N ASN A 667 -20.37 34.76 1.26
CA ASN A 667 -21.29 34.96 0.14
C ASN A 667 -20.68 35.87 -0.94
N ILE A 668 -19.94 36.90 -0.52
CA ILE A 668 -19.17 37.75 -1.43
C ILE A 668 -18.14 36.90 -2.17
N LEU A 669 -17.31 36.14 -1.44
CA LEU A 669 -16.27 35.29 -2.05
C LEU A 669 -16.85 34.30 -3.06
N ARG A 670 -18.00 33.68 -2.76
CA ARG A 670 -18.69 32.78 -3.70
C ARG A 670 -18.99 33.49 -5.03
N SER A 671 -19.53 34.70 -4.95
CA SER A 671 -19.84 35.52 -6.14
C SER A 671 -18.57 35.89 -6.91
N LEU A 672 -17.45 36.18 -6.22
CA LEU A 672 -16.17 36.48 -6.86
C LEU A 672 -15.58 35.26 -7.59
N VAL A 673 -15.66 34.08 -7.01
CA VAL A 673 -15.18 32.82 -7.62
C VAL A 673 -15.98 32.49 -8.88
N GLU A 674 -17.31 32.64 -8.83
CA GLU A 674 -18.18 32.49 -10.00
C GLU A 674 -17.86 33.50 -11.09
N GLN A 675 -17.63 34.77 -10.72
CA GLN A 675 -17.25 35.82 -11.67
C GLN A 675 -15.86 35.56 -12.27
N ALA A 676 -14.90 35.08 -11.48
CA ALA A 676 -13.57 34.71 -11.97
C ALA A 676 -13.64 33.55 -12.98
N HIS A 677 -14.50 32.56 -12.74
CA HIS A 677 -14.76 31.46 -13.68
C HIS A 677 -15.24 32.00 -15.04
N LYS A 678 -16.27 32.86 -15.02
CA LYS A 678 -16.83 33.47 -16.23
C LYS A 678 -15.80 34.34 -16.97
N ASN A 679 -15.08 35.19 -16.25
CA ASN A 679 -14.05 36.06 -16.82
C ASN A 679 -12.86 35.29 -17.44
N SER A 680 -12.65 34.05 -17.00
CA SER A 680 -11.54 33.20 -17.46
C SER A 680 -11.97 32.20 -18.53
N GLY A 681 -13.25 32.21 -18.95
CA GLY A 681 -13.76 31.36 -20.03
C GLY A 681 -14.20 29.96 -19.62
N PHE A 682 -14.37 29.66 -18.34
CA PHE A 682 -14.66 28.30 -17.84
C PHE A 682 -16.13 27.87 -17.96
N GLY A 683 -17.02 28.70 -18.52
CA GLY A 683 -18.45 28.38 -18.62
C GLY A 683 -19.14 28.25 -17.26
N ASP A 684 -20.21 27.45 -17.19
CA ASP A 684 -21.06 27.29 -15.98
C ASP A 684 -20.61 26.18 -15.01
N GLY A 685 -19.58 25.39 -15.35
CA GLY A 685 -19.06 24.31 -14.50
C GLY A 685 -17.66 24.58 -13.96
N GLU A 686 -17.37 24.12 -12.75
CA GLU A 686 -16.05 24.32 -12.14
C GLU A 686 -15.16 23.07 -12.27
N SER A 687 -13.86 23.27 -12.54
CA SER A 687 -12.86 22.20 -12.61
C SER A 687 -12.65 21.44 -11.31
N ALA A 688 -13.17 21.97 -10.20
CA ALA A 688 -13.10 21.38 -8.87
C ALA A 688 -14.42 20.73 -8.40
N ASP A 689 -15.43 20.57 -9.26
CA ASP A 689 -16.76 20.08 -8.86
C ASP A 689 -16.80 18.60 -8.49
N TRP A 690 -16.05 17.77 -9.21
CA TRP A 690 -16.14 16.32 -9.13
C TRP A 690 -14.76 15.71 -8.91
N TRP A 691 -14.69 14.79 -7.96
CA TRP A 691 -13.51 13.99 -7.69
C TRP A 691 -13.91 12.53 -7.47
N ALA A 692 -12.94 11.64 -7.65
CA ALA A 692 -13.15 10.20 -7.51
C ALA A 692 -12.28 9.63 -6.40
N ILE A 693 -12.79 8.61 -5.73
CA ILE A 693 -12.05 7.76 -4.81
C ILE A 693 -12.28 6.29 -5.16
N VAL A 694 -11.20 5.54 -5.21
CA VAL A 694 -11.18 4.13 -5.56
C VAL A 694 -10.68 3.35 -4.37
N LEU A 695 -11.39 2.27 -4.01
CA LEU A 695 -10.94 1.24 -3.08
C LEU A 695 -10.96 -0.09 -3.84
N ALA A 696 -9.80 -0.71 -3.98
CA ALA A 696 -9.61 -1.97 -4.68
C ALA A 696 -9.04 -3.02 -3.72
N ASP A 697 -9.47 -4.28 -3.86
CA ASP A 697 -9.03 -5.41 -3.02
C ASP A 697 -8.93 -6.69 -3.89
N GLY A 698 -7.84 -7.44 -3.69
CA GLY A 698 -7.48 -8.61 -4.49
C GLY A 698 -8.40 -9.81 -4.26
N ASP A 699 -8.89 -10.41 -5.34
CA ASP A 699 -9.92 -11.42 -5.22
C ASP A 699 -9.42 -12.78 -4.73
N GLY A 700 -9.72 -13.05 -3.45
CA GLY A 700 -9.55 -14.38 -2.86
C GLY A 700 -8.13 -14.67 -2.42
N MET A 701 -7.42 -13.69 -1.83
CA MET A 701 -6.04 -13.84 -1.37
C MET A 701 -5.81 -15.02 -0.42
N GLY A 702 -6.75 -15.34 0.46
CA GLY A 702 -6.65 -16.56 1.29
C GLY A 702 -6.52 -17.86 0.48
N LYS A 703 -7.06 -17.90 -0.74
CA LYS A 703 -6.91 -19.04 -1.66
C LYS A 703 -5.54 -19.10 -2.34
N TYR A 704 -4.89 -17.96 -2.55
CA TYR A 704 -3.50 -17.88 -3.02
C TYR A 704 -2.52 -18.26 -1.92
N VAL A 705 -2.70 -17.73 -0.71
CA VAL A 705 -1.86 -18.06 0.46
C VAL A 705 -1.94 -19.55 0.79
N SER A 706 -3.11 -20.19 0.65
CA SER A 706 -3.23 -21.65 0.88
C SER A 706 -2.76 -22.52 -0.30
N GLY A 707 -2.28 -21.93 -1.41
CA GLY A 707 -1.93 -22.66 -2.63
C GLY A 707 -3.12 -23.23 -3.42
N SER A 708 -4.37 -23.02 -2.96
CA SER A 708 -5.56 -23.57 -3.62
C SER A 708 -5.86 -22.94 -4.99
N LYS A 709 -5.21 -21.82 -5.32
CA LYS A 709 -5.25 -21.14 -6.63
C LYS A 709 -4.05 -21.47 -7.53
N LEU A 710 -3.06 -22.21 -7.04
CA LEU A 710 -1.95 -22.70 -7.89
C LEU A 710 -2.47 -23.70 -8.93
N LYS A 711 -1.78 -23.78 -10.07
CA LYS A 711 -2.09 -24.69 -11.17
C LYS A 711 -1.59 -26.12 -10.89
N GLN A 712 -1.76 -27.02 -11.86
CA GLN A 712 -1.26 -28.39 -11.78
C GLN A 712 0.25 -28.44 -12.03
N TYR A 713 0.96 -29.46 -11.55
CA TYR A 713 2.41 -29.58 -11.74
C TYR A 713 2.82 -29.54 -13.22
N LYS A 714 1.99 -30.03 -14.15
CA LYS A 714 2.22 -29.91 -15.61
C LYS A 714 2.45 -28.48 -16.10
N ASP A 715 1.88 -27.49 -15.41
CA ASP A 715 2.00 -26.08 -15.80
C ASP A 715 3.31 -25.45 -15.31
N TYR A 716 3.98 -26.07 -14.33
CA TYR A 716 5.25 -25.61 -13.75
C TYR A 716 6.46 -26.48 -14.14
N ILE A 717 6.25 -27.77 -14.42
CA ILE A 717 7.32 -28.71 -14.75
C ILE A 717 7.75 -28.53 -16.22
N ILE A 718 9.05 -28.43 -16.45
CA ILE A 718 9.67 -28.54 -17.77
C ILE A 718 10.02 -30.01 -18.01
N ALA A 719 9.15 -30.74 -18.70
CA ALA A 719 9.25 -32.18 -18.87
C ALA A 719 10.55 -32.61 -19.57
N GLU A 720 11.09 -31.78 -20.45
CA GLU A 720 12.35 -32.05 -21.18
C GLU A 720 13.57 -32.11 -20.26
N GLN A 721 13.49 -31.49 -19.07
CA GLN A 721 14.56 -31.44 -18.07
C GLN A 721 14.51 -32.61 -17.08
N VAL A 722 13.46 -33.44 -17.12
CA VAL A 722 13.29 -34.62 -16.26
C VAL A 722 13.96 -35.83 -16.89
N SER A 723 14.61 -36.68 -16.08
CA SER A 723 15.26 -37.91 -16.55
C SER A 723 14.26 -38.85 -17.24
N GLU A 724 14.76 -39.73 -18.09
CA GLU A 724 13.89 -40.71 -18.75
C GLU A 724 13.33 -41.71 -17.74
N GLU A 725 14.11 -42.12 -16.74
CA GLU A 725 13.62 -42.99 -15.68
C GLU A 725 12.45 -42.33 -14.92
N SER A 726 12.61 -41.07 -14.52
CA SER A 726 11.58 -40.33 -13.77
C SER A 726 10.31 -40.10 -14.58
N ARG A 727 10.41 -39.95 -15.92
CA ARG A 727 9.23 -39.79 -16.81
C ARG A 727 8.52 -41.12 -17.10
N ASN A 728 9.24 -42.24 -17.02
CA ASN A 728 8.70 -43.57 -17.24
C ASN A 728 8.26 -44.25 -15.93
N ALA A 729 8.52 -43.62 -14.77
CA ALA A 729 8.12 -44.11 -13.47
C ALA A 729 6.58 -44.17 -13.32
N GLU A 730 6.11 -45.16 -12.57
CA GLU A 730 4.71 -45.28 -12.18
C GLU A 730 4.31 -44.03 -11.34
N GLY A 731 3.22 -43.36 -11.70
CA GLY A 731 2.78 -42.13 -11.01
C GLY A 731 3.16 -40.80 -11.69
N TRP A 732 3.95 -40.79 -12.78
CA TRP A 732 4.34 -39.55 -13.47
C TRP A 732 3.14 -38.75 -14.02
N ASN A 733 2.20 -39.41 -14.69
CA ASN A 733 1.03 -38.74 -15.26
C ASN A 733 0.09 -38.21 -14.16
N GLU A 734 -0.03 -38.97 -13.08
CA GLU A 734 -0.78 -38.63 -11.88
C GLU A 734 -0.15 -37.43 -11.16
N LEU A 735 1.19 -37.36 -11.10
CA LEU A 735 1.94 -36.23 -10.57
C LEU A 735 1.67 -34.97 -11.38
N LEU A 736 1.74 -35.06 -12.71
CA LEU A 736 1.46 -33.93 -13.60
C LEU A 736 0.03 -33.39 -13.45
N ALA A 737 -0.93 -34.25 -13.14
CA ALA A 737 -2.33 -33.89 -12.85
C ALA A 737 -2.54 -33.36 -11.41
N THR A 738 -1.57 -33.56 -10.52
CA THR A 738 -1.63 -33.12 -9.13
C THR A 738 -1.41 -31.60 -9.04
N ARG A 739 -2.13 -30.94 -8.13
CA ARG A 739 -1.96 -29.49 -7.91
C ARG A 739 -0.63 -29.21 -7.23
N LYS A 740 0.12 -28.22 -7.72
CA LYS A 740 1.36 -27.78 -7.07
C LYS A 740 1.09 -27.32 -5.63
N ARG A 741 1.94 -27.76 -4.70
CA ARG A 741 1.91 -27.33 -3.30
C ARG A 741 2.46 -25.93 -3.11
N MET A 742 2.09 -25.34 -1.97
CA MET A 742 2.61 -24.05 -1.55
C MET A 742 3.91 -24.25 -0.74
N GLY A 743 5.02 -23.71 -1.24
CA GLY A 743 6.32 -23.70 -0.57
C GLY A 743 6.79 -22.31 -0.15
N PRO A 744 7.85 -22.20 0.67
CA PRO A 744 8.41 -20.95 1.17
C PRO A 744 8.76 -19.97 0.05
N ALA A 745 9.42 -20.40 -1.02
CA ALA A 745 9.77 -19.52 -2.11
C ALA A 745 8.57 -19.10 -2.95
N THR A 746 7.58 -20.00 -3.11
CA THR A 746 6.30 -19.61 -3.72
C THR A 746 5.61 -18.52 -2.87
N HIS A 747 5.71 -18.60 -1.54
CA HIS A 747 5.21 -17.57 -0.62
C HIS A 747 5.99 -16.27 -0.73
N VAL A 748 7.32 -16.34 -0.82
CA VAL A 748 8.17 -15.18 -1.06
C VAL A 748 7.82 -14.54 -2.40
N GLY A 749 7.58 -15.33 -3.45
CA GLY A 749 7.13 -14.85 -4.77
C GLY A 749 5.78 -14.16 -4.71
N LEU A 750 4.81 -14.73 -3.98
CA LEU A 750 3.51 -14.11 -3.71
C LEU A 750 3.66 -12.78 -2.96
N ASN A 751 4.42 -12.77 -1.88
CA ASN A 751 4.71 -11.55 -1.12
C ASN A 751 5.42 -10.52 -2.00
N ARG A 752 6.33 -10.95 -2.88
CA ARG A 752 7.05 -10.06 -3.79
C ARG A 752 6.10 -9.42 -4.80
N ALA A 753 5.17 -10.18 -5.37
CA ALA A 753 4.12 -9.66 -6.23
C ALA A 753 3.27 -8.61 -5.52
N LEU A 754 2.82 -8.91 -4.30
CA LEU A 754 2.03 -7.98 -3.48
C LEU A 754 2.82 -6.69 -3.16
N LEU A 755 4.11 -6.82 -2.83
CA LEU A 755 4.95 -5.69 -2.45
C LEU A 755 5.38 -4.83 -3.65
N ASP A 756 5.77 -5.44 -4.78
CA ASP A 756 6.10 -4.70 -6.01
C ASP A 756 4.84 -3.98 -6.54
N PHE A 757 3.66 -4.63 -6.47
CA PHE A 757 2.40 -3.99 -6.78
C PHE A 757 2.11 -2.81 -5.85
N SER A 758 2.06 -3.03 -4.53
CA SER A 758 1.59 -2.01 -3.58
C SER A 758 2.58 -0.85 -3.38
N ASN A 759 3.88 -1.13 -3.36
CA ASN A 759 4.89 -0.13 -2.97
C ASN A 759 5.60 0.51 -4.16
N ARG A 760 5.46 -0.04 -5.37
CA ARG A 760 6.16 0.45 -6.57
C ARG A 760 5.21 0.78 -7.71
N LEU A 761 4.41 -0.20 -8.16
CA LEU A 761 3.51 0.00 -9.30
C LEU A 761 2.36 0.95 -8.96
N VAL A 762 1.67 0.76 -7.83
CA VAL A 762 0.54 1.61 -7.43
C VAL A 762 0.95 3.08 -7.23
N PRO A 763 2.05 3.41 -6.50
CA PRO A 763 2.52 4.79 -6.39
C PRO A 763 2.90 5.40 -7.74
N TYR A 764 3.60 4.66 -8.60
CA TYR A 764 3.94 5.13 -9.94
C TYR A 764 2.69 5.42 -10.77
N LEU A 765 1.77 4.47 -10.86
CA LEU A 765 0.53 4.63 -11.61
C LEU A 765 -0.27 5.82 -11.08
N THR A 766 -0.48 5.88 -9.77
CA THR A 766 -1.35 6.89 -9.16
C THR A 766 -0.75 8.30 -9.19
N GLU A 767 0.53 8.47 -8.85
CA GLU A 767 1.12 9.78 -8.57
C GLU A 767 2.02 10.32 -9.70
N LYS A 768 2.53 9.43 -10.57
CA LYS A 768 3.46 9.78 -11.67
C LYS A 768 2.78 9.68 -13.03
N ARG A 769 2.08 8.58 -13.31
CA ARG A 769 1.34 8.40 -14.57
C ARG A 769 0.05 9.22 -14.58
N PHE A 770 -0.72 9.22 -13.49
CA PHE A 770 -1.95 9.99 -13.35
C PHE A 770 -1.80 11.16 -12.36
N CYS A 771 -2.77 12.07 -12.32
CA CYS A 771 -2.81 13.20 -11.40
C CYS A 771 -3.47 12.82 -10.07
N GLY A 772 -3.12 11.65 -9.52
CA GLY A 772 -3.71 11.07 -8.32
C GLY A 772 -2.87 11.20 -7.06
N LYS A 773 -3.44 10.75 -5.95
CA LYS A 773 -2.72 10.53 -4.68
C LYS A 773 -3.07 9.18 -4.07
N VAL A 774 -2.06 8.42 -3.65
CA VAL A 774 -2.27 7.20 -2.88
C VAL A 774 -2.66 7.57 -1.45
N VAL A 775 -3.82 7.09 -0.99
CA VAL A 775 -4.24 7.19 0.42
C VAL A 775 -3.72 6.00 1.21
N TYR A 776 -3.83 4.81 0.62
CA TYR A 776 -3.36 3.55 1.19
C TYR A 776 -3.01 2.57 0.07
N SER A 777 -1.97 1.77 0.25
CA SER A 777 -1.58 0.73 -0.70
C SER A 777 -0.81 -0.36 0.04
N GLY A 778 -1.51 -1.39 0.51
CA GLY A 778 -0.95 -2.45 1.33
C GLY A 778 -1.25 -3.83 0.77
N GLY A 779 -0.25 -4.44 0.14
CA GLY A 779 -0.38 -5.76 -0.47
C GLY A 779 -1.39 -5.75 -1.62
N ASP A 780 -2.59 -6.28 -1.38
CA ASP A 780 -3.69 -6.35 -2.35
C ASP A 780 -4.71 -5.20 -2.23
N ASP A 781 -4.72 -4.49 -1.11
CA ASP A 781 -5.64 -3.39 -0.84
C ASP A 781 -5.06 -2.06 -1.33
N VAL A 782 -5.82 -1.35 -2.18
CA VAL A 782 -5.43 -0.04 -2.73
C VAL A 782 -6.55 0.97 -2.52
N MET A 783 -6.19 2.14 -1.99
CA MET A 783 -7.07 3.29 -1.88
C MET A 783 -6.41 4.51 -2.49
N ALA A 784 -7.01 5.05 -3.54
CA ALA A 784 -6.47 6.19 -4.28
C ALA A 784 -7.56 7.24 -4.54
N VAL A 785 -7.15 8.51 -4.54
CA VAL A 785 -8.01 9.65 -4.91
C VAL A 785 -7.50 10.27 -6.20
N LEU A 786 -8.42 10.60 -7.10
CA LEU A 786 -8.13 10.96 -8.48
C LEU A 786 -9.06 12.09 -8.96
N PRO A 787 -8.61 12.94 -9.90
CA PRO A 787 -9.51 13.75 -10.71
C PRO A 787 -10.41 12.84 -11.55
N LEU A 788 -11.64 13.28 -11.82
CA LEU A 788 -12.62 12.48 -12.54
C LEU A 788 -12.08 11.99 -13.90
N GLY A 789 -11.41 12.85 -14.66
CA GLY A 789 -10.93 12.56 -16.01
C GLY A 789 -9.79 11.52 -16.12
N ASP A 790 -9.14 11.13 -15.02
CA ASP A 790 -8.12 10.07 -15.01
C ASP A 790 -8.70 8.69 -14.64
N LEU A 791 -9.93 8.65 -14.13
CA LEU A 791 -10.49 7.47 -13.49
C LEU A 791 -10.52 6.22 -14.39
N PRO A 792 -11.04 6.23 -15.64
CA PRO A 792 -11.12 5.02 -16.46
C PRO A 792 -9.75 4.41 -16.79
N GLU A 793 -8.79 5.23 -17.22
CA GLU A 793 -7.46 4.77 -17.57
C GLU A 793 -6.67 4.30 -16.35
N PHE A 794 -6.90 4.92 -15.19
CA PHE A 794 -6.38 4.44 -13.92
C PHE A 794 -6.91 3.05 -13.59
N LEU A 795 -8.24 2.82 -13.67
CA LEU A 795 -8.84 1.51 -13.37
C LEU A 795 -8.31 0.42 -14.30
N ARG A 796 -8.16 0.72 -15.59
CA ARG A 796 -7.56 -0.20 -16.57
C ARG A 796 -6.10 -0.51 -16.25
N SER A 797 -5.30 0.53 -16.00
CA SER A 797 -3.88 0.38 -15.66
C SER A 797 -3.68 -0.42 -14.37
N LEU A 798 -4.49 -0.15 -13.34
CA LEU A 798 -4.42 -0.85 -12.05
C LEU A 798 -4.74 -2.34 -12.20
N ARG A 799 -5.80 -2.69 -12.95
CA ARG A 799 -6.16 -4.10 -13.24
C ARG A 799 -5.10 -4.81 -14.08
N ALA A 800 -4.54 -4.11 -15.06
CA ALA A 800 -3.48 -4.66 -15.89
C ALA A 800 -2.19 -4.91 -15.09
N ALA A 801 -1.84 -3.99 -14.20
CA ALA A 801 -0.69 -4.12 -13.30
C ALA A 801 -0.86 -5.27 -12.31
N TRP A 802 -2.08 -5.46 -11.79
CA TRP A 802 -2.38 -6.55 -10.87
C TRP A 802 -2.21 -7.92 -11.51
N SER A 803 -2.79 -8.11 -12.70
CA SER A 803 -2.80 -9.39 -13.43
C SER A 803 -1.56 -9.63 -14.29
N GLY A 804 -0.71 -8.62 -14.45
CA GLY A 804 0.42 -8.69 -15.39
C GLY A 804 -0.02 -8.80 -16.85
N SER A 805 -1.18 -8.23 -17.21
CA SER A 805 -1.64 -8.18 -18.59
C SER A 805 -0.98 -7.03 -19.36
N LYS A 806 -1.30 -6.88 -20.65
CA LYS A 806 -0.80 -5.77 -21.48
C LYS A 806 -1.12 -4.42 -20.83
N ASP A 807 -0.11 -3.57 -20.67
CA ASP A 807 -0.27 -2.20 -20.19
C ASP A 807 -1.04 -1.35 -21.22
N PRO A 808 -2.19 -0.74 -20.84
CA PRO A 808 -2.96 0.12 -21.74
C PRO A 808 -2.20 1.33 -22.27
N ALA A 809 -1.30 1.90 -21.46
CA ALA A 809 -0.50 3.08 -21.84
C ALA A 809 0.78 2.71 -22.63
N GLY A 810 1.18 1.44 -22.60
CA GLY A 810 2.33 0.94 -23.33
C GLY A 810 3.70 1.37 -22.78
N GLU A 811 3.79 1.85 -21.54
CA GLU A 811 5.07 2.16 -20.86
C GLU A 811 5.77 0.88 -20.39
N PHE A 812 5.00 -0.19 -20.14
CA PHE A 812 5.53 -1.49 -19.72
C PHE A 812 5.41 -2.55 -20.82
N ARG A 813 6.41 -3.44 -20.91
CA ARG A 813 6.32 -4.74 -21.60
C ARG A 813 5.78 -5.78 -20.61
N SER A 814 4.76 -6.53 -21.03
CA SER A 814 4.18 -7.64 -20.29
C SER A 814 4.79 -8.95 -20.79
N GLN A 815 5.48 -9.70 -19.94
CA GLN A 815 6.13 -10.96 -20.32
C GLN A 815 6.17 -11.92 -19.12
N GLY A 816 5.74 -13.17 -19.32
CA GLY A 816 5.81 -14.22 -18.29
C GLY A 816 5.05 -13.94 -16.98
N GLY A 817 4.08 -13.03 -16.97
CA GLY A 817 3.39 -12.60 -15.73
C GLY A 817 4.12 -11.48 -14.97
N TYR A 818 5.09 -10.81 -15.60
CA TYR A 818 5.83 -9.69 -15.04
C TYR A 818 5.68 -8.45 -15.90
N TRP A 819 5.86 -7.28 -15.28
CA TRP A 819 5.95 -6.00 -15.97
C TRP A 819 7.38 -5.49 -16.01
N TYR A 820 7.79 -5.00 -17.17
CA TYR A 820 9.12 -4.44 -17.43
C TYR A 820 8.98 -3.01 -17.95
N PRO A 821 9.49 -1.98 -17.26
CA PRO A 821 9.56 -0.64 -17.83
C PRO A 821 10.37 -0.65 -19.13
N LYS A 822 9.82 -0.05 -20.20
CA LYS A 822 10.53 0.05 -21.49
C LYS A 822 11.66 1.07 -21.46
N GLU A 823 11.55 2.07 -20.60
CA GLU A 823 12.54 3.11 -20.33
C GLU A 823 12.69 3.30 -18.83
N ASP A 824 13.68 4.09 -18.40
CA ASP A 824 13.78 4.49 -16.99
C ASP A 824 12.62 5.44 -16.66
N LEU A 825 11.82 5.05 -15.68
CA LEU A 825 10.69 5.82 -15.19
C LEU A 825 11.02 6.33 -13.78
N GLU A 826 10.35 7.39 -13.34
CA GLU A 826 10.63 7.96 -12.02
C GLU A 826 10.35 6.93 -10.90
N GLY A 827 11.42 6.42 -10.28
CA GLY A 827 11.35 5.36 -9.26
C GLY A 827 11.29 3.93 -9.79
N LEU A 828 11.29 3.70 -11.11
CA LEU A 828 11.29 2.36 -11.71
C LEU A 828 12.38 2.22 -12.79
N GLN A 829 13.21 1.19 -12.66
CA GLN A 829 14.37 0.98 -13.54
C GLN A 829 13.95 0.26 -14.83
N LYS A 830 14.51 0.71 -15.96
CA LYS A 830 14.38 0.07 -17.27
C LYS A 830 14.70 -1.42 -17.22
N ASP A 831 13.92 -2.22 -17.93
CA ASP A 831 14.09 -3.68 -18.09
C ASP A 831 14.10 -4.49 -16.77
N ARG A 832 13.89 -3.85 -15.61
CA ARG A 832 13.79 -4.56 -14.33
C ARG A 832 12.43 -5.27 -14.24
N PRO A 833 12.39 -6.57 -13.88
CA PRO A 833 11.13 -7.27 -13.68
C PRO A 833 10.44 -6.83 -12.38
N TYR A 834 9.19 -6.39 -12.49
CA TYR A 834 8.29 -6.16 -11.36
C TYR A 834 7.28 -7.31 -11.29
N PHE A 835 7.20 -7.92 -10.12
CA PHE A 835 6.31 -9.06 -9.90
C PHE A 835 4.86 -8.59 -9.90
N THR A 836 4.01 -9.31 -10.64
CA THR A 836 2.56 -9.14 -10.59
C THR A 836 1.93 -10.43 -10.05
N MET A 837 0.62 -10.47 -9.86
CA MET A 837 -0.04 -11.72 -9.44
C MET A 837 -0.12 -12.73 -10.60
N GLY A 838 0.07 -12.27 -11.83
CA GLY A 838 0.02 -13.08 -13.05
C GLY A 838 -1.40 -13.39 -13.53
N GLU A 839 -1.46 -14.10 -14.66
CA GLU A 839 -2.69 -14.43 -15.37
C GLU A 839 -3.74 -15.08 -14.47
N GLY A 840 -4.99 -14.61 -14.60
CA GLY A 840 -6.14 -15.10 -13.85
C GLY A 840 -6.33 -14.46 -12.47
N ALA A 841 -5.39 -13.61 -12.03
CA ALA A 841 -5.60 -12.75 -10.87
C ALA A 841 -6.58 -11.63 -11.20
N THR A 842 -7.55 -11.42 -10.30
CA THR A 842 -8.63 -10.43 -10.43
C THR A 842 -8.67 -9.56 -9.19
N ILE A 843 -9.24 -8.37 -9.32
CA ILE A 843 -9.32 -7.37 -8.26
C ILE A 843 -10.71 -6.72 -8.35
N SER A 844 -11.40 -6.62 -7.21
CA SER A 844 -12.71 -5.98 -7.10
C SER A 844 -12.56 -4.54 -6.63
N MET A 845 -13.38 -3.62 -7.13
CA MET A 845 -13.23 -2.19 -6.87
C MET A 845 -14.56 -1.52 -6.51
N GLY A 846 -14.57 -0.82 -5.37
CA GLY A 846 -15.56 0.20 -5.07
C GLY A 846 -15.07 1.56 -5.55
N ILE A 847 -15.89 2.27 -6.31
CA ILE A 847 -15.57 3.59 -6.86
C ILE A 847 -16.67 4.57 -6.45
N VAL A 848 -16.30 5.66 -5.79
CA VAL A 848 -17.22 6.75 -5.46
C VAL A 848 -16.79 8.01 -6.19
N ILE A 849 -17.73 8.62 -6.92
CA ILE A 849 -17.56 9.91 -7.58
C ILE A 849 -18.43 10.90 -6.81
N ALA A 850 -17.81 11.86 -6.14
CA ALA A 850 -18.50 12.75 -5.22
C ALA A 850 -18.43 14.20 -5.71
N TYR A 851 -19.57 14.89 -5.57
CA TYR A 851 -19.61 16.34 -5.74
C TYR A 851 -18.90 17.04 -4.57
N LYS A 852 -18.26 18.20 -4.82
CA LYS A 852 -17.43 18.94 -3.85
C LYS A 852 -18.09 19.28 -2.51
N SER A 853 -19.42 19.34 -2.44
CA SER A 853 -20.16 19.63 -1.21
C SER A 853 -20.39 18.41 -0.31
N VAL A 854 -20.19 17.19 -0.82
CA VAL A 854 -20.46 15.95 -0.09
C VAL A 854 -19.41 15.75 1.01
N PRO A 855 -19.82 15.54 2.28
CA PRO A 855 -18.89 15.28 3.37
C PRO A 855 -18.08 13.98 3.16
N LEU A 856 -16.78 14.02 3.45
CA LEU A 856 -15.88 12.86 3.33
C LEU A 856 -16.38 11.60 4.08
N PRO A 857 -16.94 11.68 5.30
CA PRO A 857 -17.48 10.49 5.98
C PRO A 857 -18.56 9.77 5.17
N THR A 858 -19.47 10.52 4.54
CA THR A 858 -20.51 9.96 3.66
C THR A 858 -19.89 9.29 2.44
N VAL A 859 -18.84 9.88 1.86
CA VAL A 859 -18.10 9.30 0.73
C VAL A 859 -17.46 7.97 1.13
N LEU A 860 -16.78 7.92 2.29
CA LEU A 860 -16.11 6.71 2.77
C LEU A 860 -17.10 5.58 3.09
N GLU A 861 -18.24 5.89 3.71
CA GLU A 861 -19.30 4.91 3.96
C GLU A 861 -19.81 4.29 2.66
N ASN A 862 -20.08 5.13 1.66
CA ASN A 862 -20.53 4.65 0.34
C ASN A 862 -19.44 3.84 -0.38
N LEU A 863 -18.16 4.15 -0.15
CA LEU A 863 -17.02 3.45 -0.73
C LEU A 863 -16.89 2.03 -0.18
N TRP A 864 -17.00 1.85 1.14
CA TRP A 864 -16.97 0.52 1.77
C TRP A 864 -18.17 -0.34 1.34
N VAL A 865 -19.36 0.26 1.21
CA VAL A 865 -20.54 -0.43 0.67
C VAL A 865 -20.30 -0.85 -0.78
N ALA A 866 -19.78 0.05 -1.62
CA ALA A 866 -19.50 -0.24 -3.04
C ALA A 866 -18.53 -1.42 -3.21
N GLU A 867 -17.46 -1.46 -2.42
CA GLU A 867 -16.44 -2.50 -2.51
C GLU A 867 -16.95 -3.84 -1.94
N LYS A 868 -17.31 -3.85 -0.65
CA LYS A 868 -17.59 -5.09 0.09
C LYS A 868 -18.96 -5.68 -0.20
N GLU A 869 -19.98 -4.83 -0.26
CA GLU A 869 -21.37 -5.27 -0.35
C GLU A 869 -21.87 -5.38 -1.79
N ARG A 870 -21.16 -4.79 -2.76
CA ARG A 870 -21.55 -4.79 -4.19
C ARG A 870 -20.50 -5.45 -5.08
N ALA A 871 -19.32 -4.84 -5.25
CA ALA A 871 -18.29 -5.29 -6.19
C ALA A 871 -17.84 -6.74 -5.91
N LYS A 872 -17.53 -7.08 -4.66
CA LYS A 872 -17.15 -8.45 -4.27
C LYS A 872 -18.28 -9.49 -4.31
N LYS A 873 -19.54 -9.06 -4.40
CA LYS A 873 -20.71 -9.95 -4.45
C LYS A 873 -21.16 -10.27 -5.88
N ILE A 874 -20.57 -9.64 -6.88
CA ILE A 874 -20.80 -10.01 -8.28
C ILE A 874 -20.32 -11.47 -8.50
N PRO A 875 -20.97 -12.27 -9.37
CA PRO A 875 -20.56 -13.64 -9.64
C PRO A 875 -19.11 -13.75 -10.09
N GLY A 876 -18.36 -14.60 -9.39
CA GLY A 876 -16.93 -14.81 -9.64
C GLY A 876 -16.04 -13.61 -9.29
N LYS A 877 -16.55 -12.61 -8.53
CA LYS A 877 -15.84 -11.38 -8.16
C LYS A 877 -15.39 -10.55 -9.37
N ASP A 878 -14.22 -9.91 -9.40
CA ASP A 878 -13.79 -9.02 -10.50
C ASP A 878 -14.86 -7.94 -10.81
N GLY A 879 -15.46 -7.37 -9.76
CA GLY A 879 -16.55 -6.40 -9.90
C GLY A 879 -16.06 -4.96 -9.77
N LEU A 880 -16.69 -4.04 -10.50
CA LEU A 880 -16.52 -2.59 -10.35
C LEU A 880 -17.87 -1.98 -10.00
N CYS A 881 -17.98 -1.40 -8.81
CA CYS A 881 -19.19 -0.70 -8.38
C CYS A 881 -18.96 0.81 -8.36
N PHE A 882 -19.59 1.52 -9.28
CA PHE A 882 -19.58 2.98 -9.36
C PHE A 882 -20.74 3.57 -8.56
N ARG A 883 -20.48 4.55 -7.68
CA ARG A 883 -21.50 5.32 -6.97
C ARG A 883 -21.25 6.81 -7.17
N VAL A 884 -22.13 7.48 -7.91
CA VAL A 884 -22.09 8.93 -8.11
C VAL A 884 -22.98 9.60 -7.06
N ILE A 885 -22.39 10.46 -6.22
CA ILE A 885 -23.10 11.17 -5.15
C ILE A 885 -23.23 12.65 -5.52
N TYR A 886 -24.46 13.08 -5.78
CA TYR A 886 -24.79 14.46 -6.13
C TYR A 886 -24.89 15.34 -4.87
N GLY A 887 -24.72 16.66 -5.02
CA GLY A 887 -24.80 17.61 -3.90
C GLY A 887 -26.16 17.63 -3.19
N GLY A 888 -27.23 17.21 -3.88
CA GLY A 888 -28.58 17.06 -3.30
C GLY A 888 -28.79 15.75 -2.52
N GLY A 889 -27.78 14.89 -2.41
CA GLY A 889 -27.84 13.62 -1.67
C GLY A 889 -28.27 12.40 -2.50
N ASN A 890 -28.71 12.59 -3.75
CA ASN A 890 -29.03 11.49 -4.65
C ASN A 890 -27.78 10.65 -4.95
N VAL A 891 -27.97 9.34 -5.10
CA VAL A 891 -26.90 8.39 -5.44
C VAL A 891 -27.28 7.58 -6.68
N LEU A 892 -26.47 7.66 -7.74
CA LEU A 892 -26.54 6.75 -8.88
C LEU A 892 -25.53 5.62 -8.66
N GLU A 893 -26.01 4.39 -8.60
CA GLU A 893 -25.16 3.19 -8.46
C GLU A 893 -25.18 2.37 -9.75
N ALA A 894 -24.01 1.97 -10.23
CA ALA A 894 -23.86 1.11 -11.41
C ALA A 894 -22.79 0.03 -11.17
N LEU A 895 -23.10 -1.21 -11.53
CA LEU A 895 -22.24 -2.37 -11.30
C LEU A 895 -21.77 -2.96 -12.64
N MET A 896 -20.46 -3.11 -12.81
CA MET A 896 -19.84 -3.60 -14.03
C MET A 896 -18.93 -4.79 -13.72
N LYS A 897 -18.96 -5.83 -14.54
CA LYS A 897 -17.94 -6.89 -14.51
C LYS A 897 -16.64 -6.38 -15.12
N GLY A 898 -15.50 -6.70 -14.52
CA GLY A 898 -14.20 -6.20 -14.93
C GLY A 898 -13.84 -6.48 -16.38
N VAL A 899 -14.16 -7.65 -16.92
CA VAL A 899 -13.91 -7.96 -18.36
C VAL A 899 -14.60 -6.99 -19.34
N LEU A 900 -15.65 -6.29 -18.89
CA LEU A 900 -16.39 -5.32 -19.71
C LEU A 900 -15.76 -3.93 -19.72
N LEU A 901 -14.80 -3.64 -18.83
CA LEU A 901 -14.21 -2.29 -18.68
C LEU A 901 -13.49 -1.83 -19.95
N GLU A 902 -12.76 -2.73 -20.62
CA GLU A 902 -12.05 -2.41 -21.86
C GLU A 902 -13.02 -2.06 -22.99
N HIS A 903 -14.07 -2.87 -23.17
CA HIS A 903 -15.12 -2.62 -24.16
C HIS A 903 -15.88 -1.32 -23.88
N TRP A 904 -16.23 -1.08 -22.61
CA TRP A 904 -16.86 0.16 -22.18
C TRP A 904 -15.99 1.38 -22.48
N TRP A 905 -14.68 1.30 -22.20
CA TRP A 905 -13.78 2.42 -22.43
C TRP A 905 -13.50 2.68 -23.91
N ASN A 906 -13.43 1.64 -24.75
CA ASN A 906 -13.34 1.80 -26.21
C ASN A 906 -14.56 2.55 -26.75
N PHE A 907 -15.75 2.22 -26.23
CA PHE A 907 -16.97 2.97 -26.54
C PHE A 907 -16.89 4.42 -26.02
N MET A 908 -16.55 4.66 -24.75
CA MET A 908 -16.48 6.00 -24.17
C MET A 908 -15.49 6.93 -24.89
N GLN A 909 -14.29 6.45 -25.22
CA GLN A 909 -13.30 7.25 -25.96
C GLN A 909 -13.81 7.74 -27.30
N ALA A 910 -14.52 6.88 -28.03
CA ALA A 910 -15.06 7.21 -29.34
C ALA A 910 -16.10 8.34 -29.28
N VAL A 911 -16.76 8.50 -28.12
CA VAL A 911 -17.80 9.49 -27.83
C VAL A 911 -17.24 10.78 -27.23
N THR A 912 -16.22 10.69 -26.38
CA THR A 912 -15.61 11.85 -25.70
C THR A 912 -14.49 12.48 -26.52
N ASP A 913 -14.43 12.22 -27.83
CA ASP A 913 -13.46 12.82 -28.73
C ASP A 913 -13.75 14.33 -28.88
N PRO A 914 -12.81 15.21 -28.46
CA PRO A 914 -13.01 16.66 -28.55
C PRO A 914 -13.25 17.16 -29.97
N GLU A 915 -12.75 16.45 -31.00
CA GLU A 915 -12.93 16.84 -32.40
C GLU A 915 -14.36 16.59 -32.91
N LYS A 916 -15.10 15.68 -32.27
CA LYS A 916 -16.45 15.27 -32.71
C LYS A 916 -17.58 16.11 -32.11
N GLN A 917 -17.36 16.78 -30.99
CA GLN A 917 -18.32 17.67 -30.28
C GLN A 917 -19.74 17.08 -30.10
N LEU A 918 -19.88 15.76 -29.95
CA LEU A 918 -21.19 15.09 -29.87
C LEU A 918 -21.56 14.80 -28.41
N ASP A 919 -22.61 15.44 -27.89
CA ASP A 919 -23.17 15.10 -26.57
C ASP A 919 -24.14 13.92 -26.68
N LEU A 920 -23.67 12.72 -26.29
CA LEU A 920 -24.48 11.51 -26.25
C LEU A 920 -25.22 11.30 -24.94
N SER A 921 -25.10 12.19 -23.96
CA SER A 921 -25.78 12.01 -22.68
C SER A 921 -27.31 11.82 -22.84
N PRO A 922 -28.04 12.57 -23.70
CA PRO A 922 -29.50 12.38 -23.84
C PRO A 922 -29.85 11.02 -24.44
N LEU A 923 -29.07 10.55 -25.41
CA LEU A 923 -29.24 9.23 -26.03
C LEU A 923 -29.00 8.10 -25.03
N LEU A 924 -27.96 8.21 -24.21
CA LEU A 924 -27.62 7.20 -23.21
C LEU A 924 -28.63 7.15 -22.07
N TYR A 925 -29.17 8.28 -21.63
CA TYR A 925 -30.31 8.30 -20.71
C TYR A 925 -31.52 7.59 -21.30
N ARG A 926 -31.85 7.86 -22.56
CA ARG A 926 -32.96 7.20 -23.27
C ARG A 926 -32.76 5.70 -23.36
N LEU A 927 -31.59 5.24 -23.81
CA LEU A 927 -31.26 3.82 -23.85
C LEU A 927 -31.35 3.17 -22.46
N GLY A 928 -30.89 3.87 -21.42
CA GLY A 928 -30.96 3.38 -20.04
C GLY A 928 -32.38 3.28 -19.47
N GLU A 929 -33.37 3.94 -20.08
CA GLU A 929 -34.80 3.82 -19.72
C GLU A 929 -35.56 2.83 -20.60
N ASP A 930 -35.28 2.84 -21.90
CA ASP A 930 -36.03 2.09 -22.90
C ASP A 930 -35.58 0.62 -22.99
N LEU A 931 -34.26 0.34 -22.93
CA LEU A 931 -33.77 -1.03 -23.02
C LEU A 931 -34.32 -1.95 -21.93
N PRO A 932 -34.35 -1.57 -20.64
CA PRO A 932 -34.92 -2.42 -19.59
C PRO A 932 -36.42 -2.70 -19.75
N ARG A 933 -37.15 -1.89 -20.53
CA ARG A 933 -38.59 -2.06 -20.80
C ARG A 933 -38.87 -2.93 -22.03
N HIS A 934 -37.91 -3.06 -22.92
CA HIS A 934 -38.09 -3.63 -24.26
C HIS A 934 -37.25 -4.89 -24.52
N GLY A 935 -36.40 -5.30 -23.57
CA GLY A 935 -35.59 -6.51 -23.67
C GLY A 935 -35.40 -7.19 -22.33
N ASP A 936 -35.00 -8.46 -22.39
CA ASP A 936 -34.52 -9.25 -21.27
C ASP A 936 -33.22 -9.94 -21.70
N VAL A 937 -32.41 -10.38 -20.73
CA VAL A 937 -31.16 -11.11 -21.00
C VAL A 937 -31.53 -12.39 -21.73
N THR A 938 -30.88 -12.74 -22.84
CA THR A 938 -31.21 -13.94 -23.65
C THR A 938 -29.98 -14.75 -24.05
N GLU A 939 -30.14 -16.07 -24.25
CA GLU A 939 -29.03 -16.95 -24.64
C GLU A 939 -28.40 -16.57 -25.98
N ASN A 940 -29.24 -16.37 -27.01
CA ASN A 940 -28.79 -16.25 -28.40
C ASN A 940 -29.44 -15.10 -29.17
N LEU A 941 -30.45 -14.43 -28.61
CA LEU A 941 -31.23 -13.42 -29.35
C LEU A 941 -30.60 -12.02 -29.29
N LEU A 942 -29.71 -11.77 -28.31
CA LEU A 942 -29.05 -10.48 -28.09
C LEU A 942 -30.04 -9.31 -28.12
N LEU A 943 -31.15 -9.45 -27.40
CA LEU A 943 -32.31 -8.54 -27.50
C LEU A 943 -31.94 -7.09 -27.22
N PHE A 944 -31.01 -6.83 -26.30
CA PHE A 944 -30.55 -5.47 -26.01
C PHE A 944 -29.79 -4.84 -27.18
N ARG A 945 -28.97 -5.61 -27.91
CA ARG A 945 -28.31 -5.16 -29.14
C ARG A 945 -29.35 -4.79 -30.21
N GLN A 946 -30.32 -5.68 -30.45
CA GLN A 946 -31.38 -5.46 -31.45
C GLN A 946 -32.25 -4.24 -31.10
N ALA A 947 -32.69 -4.13 -29.85
CA ALA A 947 -33.47 -2.99 -29.38
C ALA A 947 -32.67 -1.68 -29.47
N ALA A 948 -31.37 -1.69 -29.12
CA ALA A 948 -30.51 -0.53 -29.24
C ALA A 948 -30.37 -0.08 -30.70
N MET A 949 -30.23 -1.01 -31.66
CA MET A 949 -30.19 -0.67 -33.10
C MET A 949 -31.44 0.10 -33.53
N VAL A 950 -32.64 -0.38 -33.13
CA VAL A 950 -33.90 0.29 -33.46
C VAL A 950 -34.01 1.68 -32.84
N ILE A 951 -33.55 1.85 -31.59
CA ILE A 951 -33.57 3.16 -30.90
C ILE A 951 -32.59 4.13 -31.58
N LEU A 952 -31.39 3.65 -31.91
CA LEU A 952 -30.36 4.43 -32.60
C LEU A 952 -30.87 4.94 -33.96
N ASP A 953 -31.50 4.06 -34.74
CA ASP A 953 -32.05 4.41 -36.06
C ASP A 953 -33.22 5.40 -36.01
N ARG A 954 -33.89 5.55 -34.86
CA ARG A 954 -35.00 6.50 -34.67
C ARG A 954 -34.59 7.84 -34.06
N SER A 955 -33.40 7.91 -33.47
CA SER A 955 -32.91 9.12 -32.80
C SER A 955 -32.00 9.92 -33.73
N GLU A 956 -32.20 11.25 -33.79
CA GLU A 956 -31.36 12.15 -34.61
C GLU A 956 -29.88 12.04 -34.20
N THR A 957 -29.60 12.02 -32.89
CA THR A 957 -28.26 11.80 -32.34
C THR A 957 -27.68 10.43 -32.73
N GLY A 958 -28.52 9.39 -32.77
CA GLY A 958 -28.09 8.04 -33.14
C GLY A 958 -27.82 7.85 -34.63
N GLN A 959 -28.51 8.59 -35.50
CA GLN A 959 -28.26 8.63 -36.94
C GLN A 959 -26.97 9.37 -37.28
N ASN A 960 -26.61 10.37 -36.46
CA ASN A 960 -25.39 11.17 -36.63
C ASN A 960 -24.15 10.52 -36.00
N LEU A 961 -24.28 9.36 -35.36
CA LEU A 961 -23.13 8.61 -34.83
C LEU A 961 -22.28 8.04 -35.96
N ASP A 962 -20.97 8.23 -35.86
CA ASP A 962 -20.05 7.57 -36.78
C ASP A 962 -20.14 6.03 -36.63
N PRO A 963 -19.90 5.27 -37.72
CA PRO A 963 -20.07 3.82 -37.71
C PRO A 963 -19.22 3.09 -36.65
N ALA A 964 -18.03 3.59 -36.34
CA ALA A 964 -17.14 2.95 -35.37
C ALA A 964 -17.66 3.10 -33.94
N THR A 965 -18.10 4.31 -33.56
CA THR A 965 -18.71 4.56 -32.24
C THR A 965 -20.00 3.78 -32.07
N ARG A 966 -20.83 3.72 -33.12
CA ARG A 966 -22.06 2.93 -33.13
C ARG A 966 -21.76 1.45 -32.88
N GLU A 967 -20.79 0.87 -33.59
CA GLU A 967 -20.44 -0.53 -33.43
C GLU A 967 -19.83 -0.81 -32.04
N ALA A 968 -18.99 0.08 -31.51
CA ALA A 968 -18.41 -0.07 -30.18
C ALA A 968 -19.48 -0.16 -29.07
N LEU A 969 -20.53 0.66 -29.14
CA LEU A 969 -21.68 0.57 -28.23
C LEU A 969 -22.38 -0.79 -28.34
N LEU A 970 -22.65 -1.25 -29.57
CA LEU A 970 -23.35 -2.52 -29.81
C LEU A 970 -22.53 -3.72 -29.33
N ILE A 971 -21.21 -3.72 -29.56
CA ILE A 971 -20.29 -4.74 -29.04
C ILE A 971 -20.32 -4.76 -27.50
N TRP A 972 -20.28 -3.60 -26.85
CA TRP A 972 -20.33 -3.54 -25.39
C TRP A 972 -21.64 -4.09 -24.82
N LEU A 973 -22.78 -3.78 -25.44
CA LEU A 973 -24.09 -4.34 -25.05
C LEU A 973 -24.13 -5.87 -25.22
N GLU A 974 -23.55 -6.37 -26.31
CA GLU A 974 -23.46 -7.80 -26.61
C GLU A 974 -22.59 -8.55 -25.58
N GLU A 975 -21.42 -8.01 -25.24
CA GLU A 975 -20.54 -8.59 -24.21
C GLU A 975 -21.21 -8.56 -22.82
N TRP A 976 -21.96 -7.51 -22.50
CA TRP A 976 -22.73 -7.45 -21.26
C TRP A 976 -23.83 -8.52 -21.23
N ASP A 977 -24.60 -8.68 -22.31
CA ASP A 977 -25.70 -9.66 -22.40
C ASP A 977 -25.16 -11.10 -22.27
N ARG A 978 -24.06 -11.41 -22.97
CA ARG A 978 -23.35 -12.71 -22.86
C ARG A 978 -22.92 -13.02 -21.43
N TRP A 979 -22.31 -12.05 -20.75
CA TRP A 979 -21.88 -12.23 -19.38
C TRP A 979 -23.06 -12.40 -18.41
N ALA A 980 -24.11 -11.58 -18.56
CA ALA A 980 -25.30 -11.61 -17.73
C ALA A 980 -26.07 -12.93 -17.89
N TRP A 981 -26.14 -13.48 -19.10
CA TRP A 981 -26.81 -14.75 -19.39
C TRP A 981 -26.26 -15.91 -18.56
N GLY A 982 -24.94 -16.06 -18.49
CA GLY A 982 -24.28 -17.12 -17.70
C GLY A 982 -24.50 -17.00 -16.19
N ASN A 983 -25.12 -15.92 -15.71
CA ASN A 983 -25.28 -15.60 -14.30
C ASN A 983 -26.67 -15.05 -13.96
N ARG A 984 -27.72 -15.41 -14.74
CA ARG A 984 -29.10 -14.98 -14.47
C ARG A 984 -29.46 -15.21 -12.99
N GLU A 985 -30.24 -14.29 -12.42
CA GLU A 985 -30.62 -14.20 -10.99
C GLU A 985 -29.56 -13.64 -10.03
N ASN A 986 -28.32 -13.44 -10.48
CA ASN A 986 -27.29 -12.83 -9.63
C ASN A 986 -27.25 -11.30 -9.74
N LEU A 987 -26.58 -10.69 -8.76
CA LEU A 987 -26.37 -9.25 -8.69
C LEU A 987 -25.62 -8.73 -9.93
N GLY A 988 -26.16 -7.67 -10.57
CA GLY A 988 -25.53 -7.01 -11.72
C GLY A 988 -25.95 -7.56 -13.07
N CYS A 989 -26.79 -8.60 -13.11
CA CYS A 989 -27.10 -9.35 -14.33
C CYS A 989 -28.54 -9.16 -14.82
N ASN A 990 -29.30 -8.19 -14.28
CA ASN A 990 -30.67 -7.90 -14.74
C ASN A 990 -30.72 -6.66 -15.65
N ALA A 991 -31.83 -6.49 -16.36
CA ALA A 991 -32.03 -5.39 -17.31
C ALA A 991 -31.94 -4.00 -16.64
N GLU A 992 -32.39 -3.85 -15.40
CA GLU A 992 -32.29 -2.58 -14.66
C GLU A 992 -30.83 -2.19 -14.37
N ASP A 993 -29.97 -3.17 -14.11
CA ASP A 993 -28.55 -2.95 -13.87
C ASP A 993 -27.83 -2.47 -15.14
N LEU A 994 -28.21 -2.96 -16.32
CA LEU A 994 -27.78 -2.37 -17.60
C LEU A 994 -28.24 -0.92 -17.75
N GLY A 995 -29.50 -0.64 -17.40
CA GLY A 995 -30.04 0.72 -17.41
C GLY A 995 -29.22 1.68 -16.54
N LYS A 996 -28.79 1.24 -15.35
CA LYS A 996 -27.91 2.01 -14.45
C LYS A 996 -26.52 2.25 -15.06
N LEU A 997 -25.93 1.27 -15.74
CA LEU A 997 -24.64 1.44 -16.43
C LEU A 997 -24.73 2.46 -17.57
N LEU A 998 -25.83 2.48 -18.32
CA LEU A 998 -26.09 3.46 -19.37
C LEU A 998 -26.27 4.88 -18.81
N ARG A 999 -27.01 5.02 -17.69
CA ARG A 999 -27.12 6.30 -16.97
C ARG A 999 -25.79 6.78 -16.42
N PHE A 1000 -24.97 5.87 -15.90
CA PHE A 1000 -23.60 6.19 -15.47
C PHE A 1000 -22.75 6.67 -16.66
N SER A 1001 -22.84 5.99 -17.80
CA SER A 1001 -22.16 6.40 -19.03
C SER A 1001 -22.64 7.78 -19.51
N ALA A 1002 -23.94 8.06 -19.42
CA ALA A 1002 -24.51 9.36 -19.73
C ALA A 1002 -23.95 10.48 -18.83
N PHE A 1003 -23.89 10.22 -17.52
CA PHE A 1003 -23.25 11.13 -16.55
C PHE A 1003 -21.78 11.39 -16.91
N TRP A 1004 -21.03 10.35 -17.22
CA TRP A 1004 -19.62 10.47 -17.60
C TRP A 1004 -19.45 11.36 -18.84
N THR A 1005 -20.20 11.08 -19.92
CA THR A 1005 -20.15 11.87 -21.16
C THR A 1005 -20.48 13.33 -20.93
N ASP A 1006 -21.56 13.63 -20.18
CA ASP A 1006 -21.94 15.01 -19.82
C ASP A 1006 -20.77 15.77 -19.16
N LYS A 1007 -20.08 15.12 -18.21
CA LYS A 1007 -18.94 15.73 -17.52
C LYS A 1007 -17.73 15.88 -18.42
N MET A 1008 -17.38 14.93 -19.26
CA MET A 1008 -16.25 15.08 -20.18
C MET A 1008 -16.49 16.19 -21.21
N VAL A 1009 -17.71 16.27 -21.77
CA VAL A 1009 -18.10 17.38 -22.67
C VAL A 1009 -17.99 18.73 -21.97
N GLN A 1010 -18.40 18.82 -20.70
CA GLN A 1010 -18.24 20.02 -19.89
C GLN A 1010 -16.75 20.39 -19.70
N GLN A 1011 -15.87 19.41 -19.45
CA GLN A 1011 -14.43 19.64 -19.32
C GLN A 1011 -13.78 20.12 -20.63
N HIS A 1012 -14.21 19.58 -21.78
CA HIS A 1012 -13.70 20.01 -23.07
C HIS A 1012 -14.03 21.46 -23.40
N LYS A 1013 -15.18 21.99 -22.95
CA LYS A 1013 -15.55 23.40 -23.11
C LYS A 1013 -14.64 24.37 -22.36
N TRP A 1014 -13.80 23.89 -21.44
CA TRP A 1014 -12.84 24.72 -20.71
C TRP A 1014 -11.53 24.98 -21.47
N ARG A 1015 -11.27 24.19 -22.52
CA ARG A 1015 -10.09 24.31 -23.40
C ARG A 1015 -10.45 25.15 -24.61
#